data_AF-A0A439DI96-F1
#
_entry.id   AF-A0A439DI96-F1
#
_cell.length_a   1.000
_cell.length_b   1.000
_cell.length_c   1.000
_cell.angle_alpha   90.00
_cell.angle_beta   90.00
_cell.angle_gamma   90.00
#
_symmetry.space_group_name_H-M   'P 1'
#
loop_
_entity.id
_entity.type
_entity.pdbx_description
1 polymer ?
#
loop_
_entity_poly.entity_id
_entity_poly.type
_entity_poly.pdbx_seq_one_letter_code
_entity_poly.pdbx_strand_id
1 'polypeptide(L)'
;MDHTTLKEPPPGQLFSPWAARMGLNKSCRDPVFHTGPLFHSAKAPELDSRYYSDRPDILGTGMFPRLTDIDRLFYGDLKQRLLFLGTKSWQWGPLAKSLKFSKEGGLIPGGHQRESVSRFERNKETWPGWISQMQSAELMILPNEPVWFSFFRKDRWYNWGNGGLLLNYQPYSIDHPLVWSVLGVSMELANRMLSALIQDKHPFIWTLLYGYIGKWRETEIMCRPQLASGRSRSWPNEKVLVSYEYYNQVRRNCDPSIKEYMERMIKHTPDEYVQRLESLLRDQKWGFMKGAAGTTYAVSHENSVIVLAVGPLNALITGDITLAERCVTLVFLAVTILHELSHAIVTQRMRETYGEDYNNSENEPFIDFHGVSEIGFEFEAAILGGVLEEHIANLAYPPLAWYLQSWPPSKVATSRAAFAGIINGHADFRDGRNMQKTLLPVEFASKLLSEDFWRDQAIPRKTDNFFHRTPLFLSNTKYKSWENLASYVSDITINSSLDLDTLSDFEKGMVQDWQENENLENNTSTVYKILRVALRLRIEWSCVSPGTVPAKQRMSKQYKMILNGYHIWQRNRFAHDGSDPDSSPTPSCNPDIKITDDDYLPPQVASRSRLWDPWLQEFLDINQLRHVDYLDLVARVIQAVILADTKLPTPWIVEITRVQDALRQTRTRPELSTVDPQIKATSWEAWDFRVPDYNPDDWCTWSPEALTWRRLERHEIPDVDLPDSDSDASSEAEPGPS
;
A
#
# COMPACT_ATOMS: atom_id res chain seq x y z
N MET A 1 -17.88 10.86 2.84
CA MET A 1 -18.34 9.81 3.79
C MET A 1 -18.16 10.39 5.17
N ASP A 2 -19.12 10.23 6.07
CA ASP A 2 -19.03 10.74 7.44
C ASP A 2 -18.17 9.76 8.29
N HIS A 3 -16.89 10.10 8.46
CA HIS A 3 -15.80 9.26 9.01
C HIS A 3 -15.75 9.24 10.54
N THR A 4 -16.90 9.20 11.22
CA THR A 4 -16.92 9.05 12.69
C THR A 4 -16.51 7.63 13.08
N THR A 5 -15.26 7.48 13.50
CA THR A 5 -14.68 6.24 14.01
C THR A 5 -15.17 6.00 15.45
N LEU A 6 -15.73 4.83 15.74
CA LEU A 6 -16.04 4.45 17.13
C LEU A 6 -14.75 4.11 17.86
N LYS A 7 -14.49 4.81 18.97
CA LYS A 7 -13.28 4.65 19.80
C LYS A 7 -13.46 3.73 20.99
N GLU A 8 -14.70 3.41 21.36
CA GLU A 8 -15.02 2.51 22.46
C GLU A 8 -15.97 1.41 21.99
N PRO A 9 -15.78 0.16 22.46
CA PRO A 9 -16.72 -0.91 22.17
C PRO A 9 -18.07 -0.64 22.84
N PRO A 10 -19.18 -1.11 22.25
CA PRO A 10 -20.45 -1.10 22.96
C PRO A 10 -20.36 -1.87 24.29
N PRO A 11 -21.22 -1.54 25.28
CA PRO A 11 -21.19 -2.20 26.59
C PRO A 11 -21.26 -3.73 26.47
N GLY A 12 -20.34 -4.44 27.14
CA GLY A 12 -20.26 -5.90 27.12
C GLY A 12 -19.53 -6.51 25.92
N GLN A 13 -18.88 -5.68 25.09
CA GLN A 13 -18.14 -6.12 23.90
C GLN A 13 -16.67 -5.70 23.98
N LEU A 14 -15.82 -6.35 23.18
CA LEU A 14 -14.39 -6.12 23.10
C LEU A 14 -14.01 -5.77 21.66
N PHE A 15 -13.00 -4.93 21.49
CA PHE A 15 -12.38 -4.74 20.18
C PHE A 15 -11.27 -5.75 19.96
N SER A 16 -11.16 -6.29 18.74
CA SER A 16 -9.94 -6.97 18.31
C SER A 16 -8.77 -6.00 18.39
N PRO A 17 -7.51 -6.46 18.48
CA PRO A 17 -6.38 -5.55 18.67
C PRO A 17 -6.30 -4.45 17.59
N TRP A 18 -6.60 -4.80 16.33
CA TRP A 18 -6.71 -3.83 15.25
C TRP A 18 -7.90 -2.88 15.39
N ALA A 19 -9.04 -3.31 15.93
CA ALA A 19 -10.17 -2.44 16.22
C ALA A 19 -9.92 -1.55 17.44
N ALA A 20 -9.19 -2.04 18.44
CA ALA A 20 -8.79 -1.28 19.61
C ALA A 20 -7.84 -0.16 19.20
N ARG A 21 -6.89 -0.49 18.32
CA ARG A 21 -5.89 0.44 17.83
C ARG A 21 -6.42 1.39 16.77
N MET A 22 -7.11 0.92 15.75
CA MET A 22 -7.49 1.73 14.59
C MET A 22 -8.94 2.21 14.63
N GLY A 23 -9.69 1.83 15.67
CA GLY A 23 -11.12 2.05 15.80
C GLY A 23 -11.95 1.32 14.73
N LEU A 24 -13.26 1.35 14.90
CA LEU A 24 -14.21 0.80 13.93
C LEU A 24 -14.66 1.86 12.94
N ASN A 25 -14.55 1.56 11.64
CA ASN A 25 -15.27 2.32 10.62
C ASN A 25 -16.78 1.99 10.76
N LYS A 26 -17.69 2.92 10.42
CA LYS A 26 -19.15 2.67 10.42
C LYS A 26 -19.53 1.41 9.62
N SER A 27 -18.76 1.06 8.57
CA SER A 27 -18.96 -0.17 7.80
C SER A 27 -18.60 -1.46 8.54
N CYS A 28 -17.84 -1.39 9.64
CA CYS A 28 -17.48 -2.53 10.50
C CYS A 28 -18.61 -2.90 11.48
N ARG A 29 -19.76 -2.21 11.41
CA ARG A 29 -20.99 -2.61 12.09
C ARG A 29 -21.68 -3.81 11.41
N ASP A 30 -21.21 -4.20 10.23
CA ASP A 30 -21.70 -5.40 9.55
C ASP A 30 -21.43 -6.64 10.42
N PRO A 31 -22.44 -7.50 10.67
CA PRO A 31 -22.29 -8.71 11.48
C PRO A 31 -21.16 -9.62 11.05
N VAL A 32 -20.72 -9.53 9.78
CA VAL A 32 -19.56 -10.29 9.31
C VAL A 32 -18.34 -10.03 10.19
N PHE A 33 -18.13 -8.81 10.70
CA PHE A 33 -16.95 -8.46 11.52
C PHE A 33 -17.09 -8.76 13.02
N HIS A 34 -18.10 -9.55 13.41
CA HIS A 34 -18.41 -9.82 14.81
C HIS A 34 -18.15 -11.29 15.11
N THR A 35 -17.36 -11.55 16.15
CA THR A 35 -17.06 -12.92 16.62
C THR A 35 -17.39 -13.02 18.11
N GLY A 36 -18.64 -13.40 18.41
CA GLY A 36 -19.13 -13.37 19.79
C GLY A 36 -19.12 -11.93 20.33
N PRO A 37 -18.40 -11.63 21.44
CA PRO A 37 -18.28 -10.27 21.95
C PRO A 37 -17.24 -9.43 21.21
N LEU A 38 -16.45 -9.99 20.28
CA LEU A 38 -15.31 -9.33 19.67
C LEU A 38 -15.69 -8.63 18.35
N PHE A 39 -15.28 -7.37 18.19
CA PHE A 39 -15.46 -6.57 16.97
C PHE A 39 -14.16 -6.39 16.22
N HIS A 40 -14.18 -6.65 14.92
CA HIS A 40 -13.02 -6.51 14.04
C HIS A 40 -13.06 -5.22 13.22
N SER A 41 -11.87 -4.66 12.95
CA SER A 41 -11.73 -3.35 12.28
C SER A 41 -11.94 -3.40 10.77
N ALA A 42 -12.06 -4.59 10.18
CA ALA A 42 -11.99 -4.84 8.74
C ALA A 42 -10.67 -4.41 8.06
N LYS A 43 -9.68 -3.92 8.83
CA LYS A 43 -8.47 -3.28 8.31
C LYS A 43 -7.26 -4.22 8.26
N ALA A 44 -7.33 -5.41 8.87
CA ALA A 44 -6.22 -6.38 8.87
C ALA A 44 -6.67 -7.71 9.51
N PRO A 45 -5.87 -8.79 9.38
CA PRO A 45 -6.09 -10.07 10.06
C PRO A 45 -6.09 -9.94 11.60
N GLU A 46 -6.51 -11.01 12.28
CA GLU A 46 -6.72 -11.04 13.74
C GLU A 46 -5.44 -10.82 14.58
N LEU A 47 -4.25 -10.96 13.98
CA LEU A 47 -2.95 -10.73 14.62
C LEU A 47 -2.75 -9.25 14.96
N ASP A 48 -2.42 -8.90 16.20
CA ASP A 48 -2.23 -7.50 16.60
C ASP A 48 -1.13 -6.80 15.77
N SER A 49 -1.52 -5.71 15.10
CA SER A 49 -0.65 -4.77 14.35
C SER A 49 0.62 -4.36 15.08
N ARG A 50 0.66 -4.41 16.39
CA ARG A 50 1.83 -4.00 17.16
C ARG A 50 2.98 -4.99 17.06
N TYR A 51 2.74 -6.22 16.61
CA TYR A 51 3.72 -7.31 16.64
C TYR A 51 4.18 -7.80 15.26
N TYR A 52 4.44 -6.89 14.33
CA TYR A 52 5.00 -7.24 13.01
C TYR A 52 6.35 -7.99 13.09
N SER A 53 7.02 -7.94 14.23
CA SER A 53 8.27 -8.66 14.49
C SER A 53 8.08 -10.11 14.93
N ASP A 54 6.86 -10.51 15.33
CA ASP A 54 6.57 -11.90 15.67
C ASP A 54 6.39 -12.72 14.38
N ARG A 55 6.98 -13.92 14.31
CA ARG A 55 6.65 -14.86 13.22
C ARG A 55 5.19 -15.29 13.42
N PRO A 56 4.34 -15.23 12.38
CA PRO A 56 2.99 -15.76 12.49
C PRO A 56 3.07 -17.24 12.89
N ASP A 57 2.25 -17.67 13.84
CA ASP A 57 2.18 -19.07 14.22
C ASP A 57 1.61 -19.87 13.04
N ILE A 58 2.50 -20.60 12.35
CA ILE A 58 2.14 -21.37 11.16
C ILE A 58 1.19 -22.53 11.53
N LEU A 59 1.22 -22.99 12.79
CA LEU A 59 0.38 -24.06 13.30
C LEU A 59 -1.03 -23.51 13.62
N GLY A 60 -1.84 -23.38 12.57
CA GLY A 60 -3.25 -22.96 12.67
C GLY A 60 -3.61 -21.79 11.75
N THR A 61 -2.64 -21.14 11.11
CA THR A 61 -2.91 -20.18 10.03
C THR A 61 -3.57 -20.89 8.85
N GLY A 62 -4.72 -20.37 8.42
CA GLY A 62 -5.57 -20.98 7.40
C GLY A 62 -6.64 -21.94 7.94
N MET A 63 -6.68 -22.21 9.24
CA MET A 63 -7.85 -22.85 9.83
C MET A 63 -8.92 -21.82 10.13
N PHE A 64 -10.01 -21.85 9.36
CA PHE A 64 -11.18 -21.04 9.62
C PHE A 64 -12.21 -21.89 10.37
N PRO A 65 -12.34 -21.75 11.70
CA PRO A 65 -13.27 -22.55 12.48
C PRO A 65 -14.73 -22.28 12.10
N ARG A 66 -15.03 -21.15 11.44
CA ARG A 66 -16.36 -20.81 10.93
C ARG A 66 -16.28 -20.23 9.52
N LEU A 67 -17.32 -20.48 8.73
CA LEU A 67 -17.46 -19.89 7.39
C LEU A 67 -17.51 -18.37 7.38
N THR A 68 -18.06 -17.77 8.43
CA THR A 68 -18.09 -16.32 8.58
C THR A 68 -16.69 -15.72 8.72
N ASP A 69 -15.71 -16.51 9.14
CA ASP A 69 -14.31 -16.08 9.22
C ASP A 69 -13.69 -15.99 7.80
N ILE A 70 -14.14 -16.83 6.85
CA ILE A 70 -13.77 -16.77 5.43
C ILE A 70 -14.39 -15.53 4.77
N ASP A 71 -15.66 -15.25 5.04
CA ASP A 71 -16.32 -14.03 4.55
C ASP A 71 -15.65 -12.76 5.09
N ARG A 72 -15.21 -12.77 6.36
CA ARG A 72 -14.41 -11.68 6.95
C ARG A 72 -13.10 -11.48 6.21
N LEU A 73 -12.38 -12.56 5.89
CA LEU A 73 -11.11 -12.47 5.15
C LEU A 73 -11.34 -11.77 3.82
N PHE A 74 -12.24 -12.29 2.98
CA PHE A 74 -12.45 -11.74 1.63
C PHE A 74 -13.03 -10.33 1.62
N TYR A 75 -14.00 -10.07 2.49
CA TYR A 75 -14.57 -8.73 2.60
C TYR A 75 -13.52 -7.78 3.19
N GLY A 76 -12.70 -8.27 4.13
CA GLY A 76 -11.50 -7.62 4.64
C GLY A 76 -10.55 -7.24 3.51
N ASP A 77 -10.10 -8.17 2.69
CA ASP A 77 -9.20 -7.94 1.55
C ASP A 77 -9.77 -6.93 0.56
N LEU A 78 -11.05 -7.05 0.21
CA LEU A 78 -11.70 -6.09 -0.68
C LEU A 78 -11.70 -4.69 -0.06
N LYS A 79 -11.99 -4.59 1.25
CA LYS A 79 -11.97 -3.32 1.98
C LYS A 79 -10.56 -2.77 2.12
N GLN A 80 -9.59 -3.61 2.44
CA GLN A 80 -8.18 -3.25 2.55
C GLN A 80 -7.63 -2.78 1.22
N ARG A 81 -7.91 -3.46 0.11
CA ARG A 81 -7.52 -3.01 -1.23
C ARG A 81 -8.03 -1.60 -1.54
N LEU A 82 -9.28 -1.31 -1.15
CA LEU A 82 -9.89 0.02 -1.32
C LEU A 82 -9.31 1.06 -0.34
N LEU A 83 -9.07 0.67 0.92
CA LEU A 83 -8.59 1.55 2.00
C LEU A 83 -7.08 1.83 1.90
N PHE A 84 -6.31 0.86 1.43
CA PHE A 84 -4.85 0.86 1.34
C PHE A 84 -4.35 0.94 -0.09
N LEU A 85 -5.24 1.31 -1.02
CA LEU A 85 -4.89 1.63 -2.40
C LEU A 85 -4.02 0.56 -3.06
N GLY A 86 -4.45 -0.70 -3.01
CA GLY A 86 -3.75 -1.83 -3.62
C GLY A 86 -2.83 -2.62 -2.68
N THR A 87 -2.48 -2.08 -1.51
CA THR A 87 -1.63 -2.80 -0.54
C THR A 87 -2.44 -3.80 0.27
N LYS A 88 -1.91 -5.02 0.41
CA LYS A 88 -2.49 -6.09 1.23
C LYS A 88 -1.95 -5.98 2.66
N SER A 89 -2.74 -6.39 3.65
CA SER A 89 -2.35 -6.24 5.06
C SER A 89 -1.09 -7.02 5.46
N TRP A 90 -0.82 -8.19 4.85
CA TRP A 90 0.40 -8.95 5.12
C TRP A 90 1.67 -8.24 4.63
N GLN A 91 1.56 -7.35 3.64
CA GLN A 91 2.70 -6.62 3.05
C GLN A 91 3.33 -5.64 4.04
N TRP A 92 2.61 -5.24 5.10
CA TRP A 92 3.12 -4.32 6.11
C TRP A 92 4.18 -4.94 7.02
N GLY A 93 4.06 -6.25 7.30
CA GLY A 93 4.98 -6.95 8.18
C GLY A 93 6.44 -6.82 7.73
N PRO A 94 6.79 -7.30 6.53
CA PRO A 94 8.15 -7.18 5.98
C PRO A 94 8.72 -5.76 6.00
N LEU A 95 7.88 -4.74 5.76
CA LEU A 95 8.31 -3.35 5.69
C LEU A 95 8.63 -2.71 7.03
N ALA A 96 8.09 -3.25 8.13
CA ALA A 96 8.18 -2.68 9.48
C ALA A 96 8.81 -3.63 10.51
N LYS A 97 9.26 -4.82 10.08
CA LYS A 97 9.72 -5.92 10.96
C LYS A 97 10.96 -5.54 11.77
N SER A 98 11.94 -4.92 11.12
CA SER A 98 13.26 -4.66 11.66
C SER A 98 13.76 -3.27 11.24
N LEU A 99 14.64 -2.69 12.04
CA LEU A 99 15.31 -1.41 11.85
C LEU A 99 16.81 -1.63 11.90
N LYS A 100 17.55 -0.79 11.18
CA LYS A 100 19.01 -0.74 11.24
C LYS A 100 19.48 0.71 11.23
N PHE A 101 20.17 1.11 12.29
CA PHE A 101 20.70 2.46 12.45
C PHE A 101 22.17 2.54 12.08
N SER A 102 22.98 1.56 12.48
CA SER A 102 24.40 1.54 12.15
C SER A 102 24.81 0.30 11.36
N LYS A 103 25.95 0.39 10.66
CA LYS A 103 26.51 -0.78 9.95
C LYS A 103 26.94 -1.87 10.93
N GLU A 104 27.51 -1.44 12.06
CA GLU A 104 28.02 -2.30 13.14
C GLU A 104 26.91 -2.75 14.11
N GLY A 105 25.80 -2.01 14.17
CA GLY A 105 24.65 -2.33 15.00
C GLY A 105 23.86 -3.52 14.48
N GLY A 106 23.39 -4.36 15.41
CA GLY A 106 22.47 -5.44 15.11
C GLY A 106 21.08 -4.94 14.68
N LEU A 107 20.26 -5.84 14.14
CA LEU A 107 18.89 -5.54 13.77
C LEU A 107 18.04 -5.28 15.01
N ILE A 108 17.28 -4.19 15.00
CA ILE A 108 16.36 -3.83 16.09
C ILE A 108 14.94 -4.16 15.64
N PRO A 109 14.13 -4.88 16.44
CA PRO A 109 12.72 -5.11 16.12
C PRO A 109 11.97 -3.78 15.94
N GLY A 110 11.25 -3.66 14.82
CA GLY A 110 10.45 -2.47 14.51
C GLY A 110 9.08 -2.46 15.20
N GLY A 111 8.49 -3.64 15.40
CA GLY A 111 7.28 -3.85 16.18
C GLY A 111 7.57 -4.06 17.67
N HIS A 112 6.51 -4.05 18.48
CA HIS A 112 6.55 -4.67 19.80
C HIS A 112 6.81 -6.18 19.64
N GLN A 113 7.44 -6.81 20.64
CA GLN A 113 7.48 -8.27 20.74
C GLN A 113 6.61 -8.69 21.92
N ARG A 114 5.77 -9.73 21.78
CA ARG A 114 4.85 -10.15 22.86
C ARG A 114 5.56 -10.44 24.18
N GLU A 115 6.77 -10.97 24.11
CA GLU A 115 7.62 -11.27 25.27
C GLU A 115 8.15 -10.00 25.95
N SER A 116 8.35 -8.91 25.20
CA SER A 116 8.95 -7.66 25.70
C SER A 116 7.92 -6.65 26.22
N VAL A 117 6.66 -6.71 25.78
CA VAL A 117 5.57 -5.80 26.24
C VAL A 117 5.36 -5.87 27.76
N SER A 118 5.55 -7.04 28.37
CA SER A 118 5.43 -7.22 29.83
C SER A 118 6.44 -6.41 30.67
N ARG A 119 7.58 -6.00 30.07
CA ARG A 119 8.59 -5.14 30.72
C ARG A 119 8.29 -3.65 30.59
N PHE A 120 7.69 -3.21 29.49
CA PHE A 120 7.45 -1.77 29.22
C PHE A 120 6.18 -1.24 29.90
N GLU A 121 5.14 -2.05 30.04
CA GLU A 121 3.89 -1.63 30.70
C GLU A 121 4.07 -1.28 32.19
N ARG A 122 5.14 -1.78 32.84
CA ARG A 122 5.35 -1.62 34.29
C ARG A 122 5.94 -0.29 34.71
N ASN A 123 6.39 0.57 33.79
CA ASN A 123 7.06 1.81 34.20
C ASN A 123 6.69 3.02 33.32
N LYS A 124 5.46 3.51 33.49
CA LYS A 124 4.92 4.72 32.83
C LYS A 124 5.77 5.97 33.04
N GLU A 125 6.55 6.04 34.12
CA GLU A 125 7.46 7.15 34.42
C GLU A 125 8.73 7.15 33.54
N THR A 126 9.02 6.04 32.86
CA THR A 126 10.16 5.90 31.93
C THR A 126 9.76 5.95 30.45
N TRP A 127 8.55 6.44 30.11
CA TRP A 127 8.05 6.47 28.73
C TRP A 127 8.60 7.61 27.82
N PRO A 128 9.88 8.01 27.98
CA PRO A 128 10.72 8.43 26.84
C PRO A 128 12.00 7.57 26.71
N GLY A 129 12.11 6.47 27.46
CA GLY A 129 13.33 5.70 27.65
C GLY A 129 13.93 5.09 26.37
N TRP A 130 13.15 4.86 25.31
CA TRP A 130 13.68 4.35 24.05
C TRP A 130 14.51 5.40 23.29
N ILE A 131 14.06 6.68 23.28
CA ILE A 131 14.86 7.79 22.73
C ILE A 131 16.13 7.88 23.57
N SER A 132 16.01 7.96 24.89
CA SER A 132 17.19 8.02 25.76
C SER A 132 18.14 6.83 25.58
N GLN A 133 17.63 5.61 25.36
CA GLN A 133 18.43 4.41 25.12
C GLN A 133 19.13 4.45 23.76
N MET A 134 18.43 4.84 22.69
CA MET A 134 19.01 4.94 21.35
C MET A 134 19.96 6.12 21.21
N GLN A 135 19.65 7.24 21.87
CA GLN A 135 20.53 8.40 22.01
C GLN A 135 21.77 8.06 22.85
N SER A 136 21.61 7.31 23.94
CA SER A 136 22.75 6.84 24.75
C SER A 136 23.64 5.84 24.03
N ALA A 137 23.12 5.19 22.98
CA ALA A 137 23.86 4.26 22.15
C ALA A 137 24.50 4.93 20.92
N GLU A 138 24.41 6.26 20.77
CA GLU A 138 24.91 7.04 19.62
C GLU A 138 24.39 6.58 18.24
N LEU A 139 23.29 5.81 18.21
CA LEU A 139 22.79 5.20 16.97
C LEU A 139 21.96 6.16 16.12
N MET A 140 21.34 7.16 16.74
CA MET A 140 20.37 8.06 16.11
C MET A 140 20.87 9.50 16.13
N ILE A 141 20.45 10.30 15.16
CA ILE A 141 20.76 11.73 15.12
C ILE A 141 20.26 12.44 16.39
N LEU A 142 21.09 13.36 16.88
CA LEU A 142 20.78 14.18 18.04
C LEU A 142 20.55 15.64 17.63
N PRO A 143 19.57 16.32 18.22
CA PRO A 143 19.38 17.75 18.00
C PRO A 143 20.64 18.55 18.35
N ASN A 144 21.19 19.26 17.37
CA ASN A 144 22.35 20.14 17.54
C ASN A 144 22.02 21.57 17.06
N GLU A 145 21.14 22.23 17.81
CA GLU A 145 20.59 23.56 17.45
C GLU A 145 21.63 24.64 17.08
N PRO A 146 22.81 24.73 17.72
CA PRO A 146 23.81 25.73 17.34
C PRO A 146 24.27 25.69 15.88
N VAL A 147 24.23 24.52 15.23
CA VAL A 147 24.62 24.37 13.82
C VAL A 147 23.43 24.44 12.86
N TRP A 148 22.21 24.67 13.36
CA TRP A 148 21.03 24.80 12.52
C TRP A 148 20.98 26.16 11.83
N PHE A 149 20.34 26.16 10.66
CA PHE A 149 19.86 27.37 10.03
C PHE A 149 19.02 28.20 11.01
N SER A 150 19.13 29.52 10.95
CA SER A 150 18.55 30.40 11.96
C SER A 150 17.03 30.30 12.05
N PHE A 151 16.37 29.97 10.93
CA PHE A 151 14.91 29.80 10.85
C PHE A 151 14.40 28.46 11.41
N PHE A 152 15.28 27.49 11.75
CA PHE A 152 14.90 26.23 12.40
C PHE A 152 15.03 26.24 13.92
N ARG A 153 15.69 27.26 14.48
CA ARG A 153 15.99 27.34 15.91
C ARG A 153 14.74 27.52 16.75
N LYS A 154 14.83 27.12 18.01
CA LYS A 154 13.74 27.11 18.98
C LYS A 154 13.15 28.51 19.20
N ASP A 155 13.98 29.55 19.14
CA ASP A 155 13.57 30.96 19.30
C ASP A 155 12.66 31.47 18.17
N ARG A 156 12.51 30.71 17.07
CA ARG A 156 11.58 31.00 15.96
C ARG A 156 10.20 30.36 16.14
N TRP A 157 9.98 29.61 17.22
CA TRP A 157 8.70 28.95 17.51
C TRP A 157 7.82 29.79 18.43
N TYR A 158 6.53 29.82 18.13
CA TYR A 158 5.51 30.54 18.90
C TYR A 158 4.33 29.64 19.23
N ASN A 159 3.77 29.83 20.41
CA ASN A 159 2.53 29.17 20.82
C ASN A 159 1.33 29.92 20.20
N TRP A 160 1.21 29.85 18.88
CA TRP A 160 0.09 30.42 18.13
C TRP A 160 -1.12 29.49 18.26
N GLY A 161 -2.33 30.04 18.46
CA GLY A 161 -3.58 29.31 18.22
C GLY A 161 -3.89 28.12 19.14
N ASN A 162 -3.80 28.32 20.47
CA ASN A 162 -4.08 27.39 21.60
C ASN A 162 -5.39 26.53 21.52
N GLY A 163 -5.60 25.74 20.48
CA GLY A 163 -6.73 24.80 20.35
C GLY A 163 -6.35 23.35 20.65
N GLY A 164 -5.05 23.03 20.63
CA GLY A 164 -4.51 21.71 20.94
C GLY A 164 -4.14 21.62 22.42
N LEU A 165 -4.55 20.54 23.06
CA LEU A 165 -4.18 20.22 24.43
C LEU A 165 -3.21 19.04 24.43
N LEU A 166 -2.07 19.19 25.10
CA LEU A 166 -1.16 18.12 25.50
C LEU A 166 -1.82 17.22 26.56
N LEU A 167 -1.19 16.06 26.83
CA LEU A 167 -1.48 15.21 27.99
C LEU A 167 -1.82 16.07 29.23
N ASN A 168 -2.97 15.82 29.85
CA ASN A 168 -3.52 16.57 31.00
C ASN A 168 -4.04 18.00 30.72
N TYR A 169 -4.53 18.28 29.52
CA TYR A 169 -5.20 19.56 29.20
C TYR A 169 -4.29 20.79 29.23
N GLN A 170 -2.96 20.62 29.11
CA GLN A 170 -2.05 21.77 28.99
C GLN A 170 -1.95 22.24 27.54
N PRO A 171 -1.78 23.55 27.25
CA PRO A 171 -1.53 24.02 25.89
C PRO A 171 -0.25 23.41 25.32
N TYR A 172 -0.24 23.18 24.01
CA TYR A 172 1.01 22.87 23.31
C TYR A 172 2.01 24.01 23.47
N SER A 173 3.22 23.67 23.91
CA SER A 173 4.33 24.62 24.03
C SER A 173 5.64 24.01 23.58
N ILE A 174 6.42 24.78 22.82
CA ILE A 174 7.80 24.41 22.46
C ILE A 174 8.72 24.30 23.68
N ASP A 175 8.34 24.96 24.78
CA ASP A 175 9.08 24.89 26.04
C ASP A 175 8.81 23.62 26.82
N HIS A 176 7.79 22.84 26.44
CA HIS A 176 7.55 21.55 27.05
C HIS A 176 8.64 20.55 26.62
N PRO A 177 9.42 19.96 27.55
CA PRO A 177 10.56 19.11 27.21
C PRO A 177 10.21 17.93 26.29
N LEU A 178 9.06 17.28 26.52
CA LEU A 178 8.60 16.17 25.67
C LEU A 178 8.25 16.58 24.24
N VAL A 179 7.77 17.81 24.03
CA VAL A 179 7.45 18.31 22.69
C VAL A 179 8.76 18.55 21.94
N TRP A 180 9.70 19.27 22.56
CA TRP A 180 10.99 19.57 21.93
C TRP A 180 11.88 18.33 21.75
N SER A 181 11.84 17.35 22.65
CA SER A 181 12.65 16.12 22.53
C SER A 181 12.28 15.30 21.29
N VAL A 182 11.02 15.39 20.85
CA VAL A 182 10.53 14.71 19.65
C VAL A 182 10.70 15.59 18.42
N LEU A 183 10.17 16.82 18.48
CA LEU A 183 10.20 17.76 17.36
C LEU A 183 11.65 18.11 16.97
N GLY A 184 12.54 18.28 17.94
CA GLY A 184 13.94 18.59 17.71
C GLY A 184 14.66 17.53 16.85
N VAL A 185 14.25 16.26 16.92
CA VAL A 185 14.81 15.19 16.07
C VAL A 185 14.37 15.37 14.61
N SER A 186 13.10 15.69 14.37
CA SER A 186 12.62 16.00 13.02
C SER A 186 13.23 17.30 12.47
N MET A 187 13.47 18.31 13.32
CA MET A 187 14.16 19.55 12.94
C MET A 187 15.63 19.29 12.59
N GLU A 188 16.32 18.47 13.37
CA GLU A 188 17.69 18.01 13.07
C GLU A 188 17.73 17.32 11.70
N LEU A 189 16.79 16.40 11.44
CA LEU A 189 16.72 15.71 10.16
C LEU A 189 16.46 16.68 9.00
N ALA A 190 15.49 17.59 9.14
CA ALA A 190 15.18 18.60 8.12
C ALA A 190 16.41 19.49 7.85
N ASN A 191 17.13 19.91 8.90
CA ASN A 191 18.36 20.68 8.79
C ASN A 191 19.45 19.92 8.03
N ARG A 192 19.66 18.63 8.33
CA ARG A 192 20.65 17.79 7.62
C ARG A 192 20.28 17.56 6.17
N MET A 193 19.01 17.25 5.88
CA MET A 193 18.52 17.07 4.51
C MET A 193 18.72 18.36 3.70
N LEU A 194 18.33 19.52 4.24
CA LEU A 194 18.50 20.80 3.57
C LEU A 194 19.98 21.16 3.35
N SER A 195 20.81 20.94 4.37
CA SER A 195 22.26 21.14 4.28
C SER A 195 22.87 20.25 3.21
N ALA A 196 22.51 18.96 3.16
CA ALA A 196 22.98 18.03 2.14
C ALA A 196 22.53 18.44 0.73
N LEU A 197 21.28 18.88 0.55
CA LEU A 197 20.79 19.39 -0.73
C LEU A 197 21.57 20.62 -1.21
N ILE A 198 22.01 21.48 -0.28
CA ILE A 198 22.85 22.64 -0.59
C ILE A 198 24.28 22.21 -0.95
N GLN A 199 24.90 21.36 -0.12
CA GLN A 199 26.28 20.89 -0.34
C GLN A 199 26.41 20.10 -1.65
N ASP A 200 25.43 19.23 -1.94
CA ASP A 200 25.37 18.46 -3.16
C ASP A 200 24.96 19.28 -4.39
N LYS A 201 24.63 20.57 -4.20
CA LYS A 201 24.03 21.47 -5.18
C LYS A 201 22.87 20.81 -5.92
N HIS A 202 21.95 20.23 -5.17
CA HIS A 202 20.82 19.50 -5.72
C HIS A 202 20.02 20.40 -6.69
N PRO A 203 19.70 19.93 -7.92
CA PRO A 203 19.10 20.78 -8.97
C PRO A 203 17.83 21.51 -8.52
N PHE A 204 17.01 20.85 -7.70
CA PHE A 204 15.76 21.45 -7.23
C PHE A 204 15.96 22.58 -6.20
N ILE A 205 16.97 22.50 -5.32
CA ILE A 205 17.29 23.65 -4.43
C ILE A 205 17.74 24.85 -5.25
N TRP A 206 18.52 24.61 -6.30
CA TRP A 206 18.88 25.69 -7.22
C TRP A 206 17.63 26.30 -7.88
N THR A 207 16.70 25.47 -8.36
CA THR A 207 15.44 25.94 -8.97
C THR A 207 14.65 26.78 -7.97
N LEU A 208 14.54 26.30 -6.73
CA LEU A 208 13.81 26.97 -5.66
C LEU A 208 14.40 28.33 -5.31
N LEU A 209 15.74 28.46 -5.25
CA LEU A 209 16.43 29.70 -4.86
C LEU A 209 16.66 30.68 -6.02
N TYR A 210 16.91 30.16 -7.23
CA TYR A 210 17.42 30.94 -8.36
C TYR A 210 16.77 30.62 -9.73
N GLY A 211 15.81 29.69 -9.80
CA GLY A 211 15.09 29.44 -11.05
C GLY A 211 14.38 30.70 -11.55
N TYR A 212 14.25 30.87 -12.87
CA TYR A 212 13.65 32.08 -13.42
C TYR A 212 12.14 32.11 -13.15
N ILE A 213 11.63 33.18 -12.53
CA ILE A 213 10.20 33.36 -12.26
C ILE A 213 9.65 34.39 -13.26
N GLY A 214 8.57 34.02 -13.94
CA GLY A 214 7.88 34.94 -14.85
C GLY A 214 6.44 34.53 -15.11
N LYS A 215 5.70 35.38 -15.82
CA LYS A 215 4.35 35.02 -16.29
C LYS A 215 4.44 33.95 -17.36
N TRP A 216 3.50 33.02 -17.38
CA TRP A 216 3.49 31.83 -18.22
C TRP A 216 3.72 32.15 -19.69
N ARG A 217 2.90 33.05 -20.26
CA ARG A 217 2.98 33.36 -21.69
C ARG A 217 4.30 34.04 -22.06
N GLU A 218 4.72 35.01 -21.27
CA GLU A 218 5.98 35.74 -21.50
C GLU A 218 7.17 34.78 -21.40
N THR A 219 7.18 33.95 -20.36
CA THR A 219 8.24 32.97 -20.12
C THR A 219 8.25 31.87 -21.18
N GLU A 220 7.09 31.38 -21.61
CA GLU A 220 6.99 30.41 -22.71
C GLU A 220 7.56 30.98 -24.02
N ILE A 221 7.26 32.25 -24.33
CA ILE A 221 7.81 32.94 -25.50
C ILE A 221 9.33 33.13 -25.35
N MET A 222 9.82 33.55 -24.18
CA MET A 222 11.25 33.75 -23.95
C MET A 222 12.04 32.43 -23.97
N CYS A 223 11.46 31.32 -23.52
CA CYS A 223 12.09 30.00 -23.58
C CYS A 223 11.96 29.33 -24.96
N ARG A 224 10.87 29.61 -25.70
CA ARG A 224 10.55 29.00 -26.99
C ARG A 224 9.92 30.04 -27.95
N PRO A 225 10.72 30.96 -28.52
CA PRO A 225 10.23 32.08 -29.35
C PRO A 225 9.37 31.65 -30.54
N GLN A 226 9.61 30.44 -31.07
CA GLN A 226 8.82 29.84 -32.15
C GLN A 226 7.34 29.63 -31.81
N LEU A 227 6.96 29.62 -30.52
CA LEU A 227 5.57 29.51 -30.05
C LEU A 227 4.83 30.87 -30.02
N ALA A 228 5.50 31.99 -30.31
CA ALA A 228 4.90 33.32 -30.34
C ALA A 228 3.75 33.47 -31.37
N SER A 229 3.63 32.55 -32.32
CA SER A 229 2.61 32.54 -33.39
C SER A 229 1.18 32.15 -32.97
N GLY A 230 0.88 32.05 -31.66
CA GLY A 230 -0.51 32.08 -31.18
C GLY A 230 -1.14 30.74 -30.77
N ARG A 231 -0.35 29.77 -30.29
CA ARG A 231 -0.88 28.55 -29.65
C ARG A 231 -0.57 28.42 -28.14
N SER A 232 -0.27 29.53 -27.46
CA SER A 232 -0.17 29.50 -26.00
C SER A 232 -1.56 29.19 -25.42
N ARG A 233 -1.69 28.04 -24.75
CA ARG A 233 -2.95 27.57 -24.21
C ARG A 233 -3.31 28.39 -22.97
N SER A 234 -4.47 29.04 -23.03
CA SER A 234 -5.45 29.35 -21.96
C SER A 234 -5.05 30.04 -20.64
N TRP A 235 -3.78 30.26 -20.30
CA TRP A 235 -3.38 30.73 -18.94
C TRP A 235 -2.25 31.77 -18.92
N PRO A 236 -2.37 32.90 -19.64
CA PRO A 236 -1.24 33.81 -19.86
C PRO A 236 -0.71 34.51 -18.60
N ASN A 237 -1.52 34.61 -17.56
CA ASN A 237 -1.21 35.34 -16.32
C ASN A 237 -0.72 34.43 -15.18
N GLU A 238 -0.76 33.10 -15.35
CA GLU A 238 -0.20 32.18 -14.36
C GLU A 238 1.31 32.39 -14.25
N LYS A 239 1.90 32.05 -13.11
CA LYS A 239 3.34 32.19 -12.90
C LYS A 239 4.03 30.87 -13.18
N VAL A 240 5.25 30.93 -13.68
CA VAL A 240 6.09 29.76 -13.95
C VAL A 240 7.44 29.98 -13.30
N LEU A 241 7.91 28.95 -12.61
CA LEU A 241 9.27 28.85 -12.10
C LEU A 241 10.04 27.88 -13.00
N VAL A 242 10.97 28.42 -13.77
CA VAL A 242 11.78 27.66 -14.74
C VAL A 242 13.04 27.13 -14.07
N SER A 243 13.20 25.80 -14.13
CA SER A 243 14.38 25.09 -13.65
C SER A 243 15.56 25.22 -14.61
N TYR A 244 16.77 24.97 -14.10
CA TYR A 244 17.97 24.92 -14.93
C TYR A 244 17.93 23.75 -15.89
N GLU A 245 17.32 22.63 -15.48
CA GLU A 245 17.20 21.43 -16.30
C GLU A 245 16.33 21.70 -17.53
N TYR A 246 15.14 22.27 -17.33
CA TYR A 246 14.28 22.68 -18.43
C TYR A 246 14.98 23.72 -19.31
N TYR A 247 15.57 24.75 -18.71
CA TYR A 247 16.35 25.74 -19.45
C TYR A 247 17.42 25.08 -20.31
N ASN A 248 18.19 24.13 -19.79
CA ASN A 248 19.25 23.47 -20.55
C ASN A 248 18.72 22.71 -21.77
N GLN A 249 17.49 22.19 -21.72
CA GLN A 249 16.83 21.56 -22.87
C GLN A 249 16.45 22.57 -23.95
N VAL A 250 16.08 23.80 -23.58
CA VAL A 250 15.60 24.84 -24.50
C VAL A 250 16.62 25.96 -24.79
N ARG A 251 17.77 25.99 -24.11
CA ARG A 251 18.72 27.12 -24.05
C ARG A 251 19.19 27.67 -25.40
N ARG A 252 19.21 26.83 -26.45
CA ARG A 252 19.61 27.24 -27.80
C ARG A 252 18.66 28.28 -28.40
N ASN A 253 17.40 28.26 -27.96
CA ASN A 253 16.34 29.12 -28.47
C ASN A 253 15.90 30.16 -27.43
N CYS A 254 16.50 30.17 -26.23
CA CYS A 254 16.11 31.10 -25.19
C CYS A 254 16.51 32.54 -25.52
N ASP A 255 15.71 33.48 -25.03
CA ASP A 255 16.06 34.90 -25.01
C ASP A 255 17.41 35.12 -24.29
N PRO A 256 18.29 36.01 -24.81
CA PRO A 256 19.59 36.28 -24.20
C PRO A 256 19.53 36.68 -22.73
N SER A 257 18.48 37.37 -22.28
CA SER A 257 18.34 37.83 -20.89
C SER A 257 18.14 36.66 -19.92
N ILE A 258 17.28 35.69 -20.25
CA ILE A 258 17.12 34.45 -19.46
C ILE A 258 18.42 33.66 -19.50
N LYS A 259 19.04 33.55 -20.69
CA LYS A 259 20.31 32.82 -20.84
C LYS A 259 21.39 33.35 -19.91
N GLU A 260 21.63 34.66 -19.94
CA GLU A 260 22.62 35.32 -19.08
C GLU A 260 22.28 35.15 -17.60
N TYR A 261 20.99 35.30 -17.23
CA TYR A 261 20.53 35.06 -15.87
C TYR A 261 20.83 33.64 -15.40
N MET A 262 20.38 32.61 -16.12
CA MET A 262 20.53 31.21 -15.74
C MET A 262 22.02 30.79 -15.69
N GLU A 263 22.83 31.22 -16.65
CA GLU A 263 24.27 30.92 -16.71
C GLU A 263 25.08 31.62 -15.62
N ARG A 264 24.61 32.78 -15.13
CA ARG A 264 25.19 33.43 -13.94
C ARG A 264 24.78 32.70 -12.67
N MET A 265 23.50 32.38 -12.53
CA MET A 265 22.95 31.82 -11.30
C MET A 265 23.47 30.41 -10.98
N ILE A 266 23.80 29.59 -11.97
CA ILE A 266 24.34 28.23 -11.74
C ILE A 266 25.76 28.22 -11.15
N LYS A 267 26.47 29.36 -11.18
CA LYS A 267 27.85 29.48 -10.68
C LYS A 267 27.93 29.67 -9.15
N HIS A 268 26.80 29.92 -8.49
CA HIS A 268 26.79 30.15 -7.05
C HIS A 268 27.33 28.92 -6.28
N THR A 269 28.01 29.21 -5.19
CA THR A 269 28.60 28.29 -4.23
C THR A 269 27.59 27.86 -3.17
N PRO A 270 27.83 26.75 -2.44
CA PRO A 270 26.97 26.35 -1.33
C PRO A 270 26.80 27.45 -0.28
N ASP A 271 27.84 28.22 0.02
CA ASP A 271 27.77 29.34 0.96
C ASP A 271 26.82 30.44 0.48
N GLU A 272 26.81 30.75 -0.81
CA GLU A 272 25.87 31.71 -1.40
C GLU A 272 24.43 31.19 -1.34
N TYR A 273 24.21 29.87 -1.45
CA TYR A 273 22.88 29.27 -1.26
C TYR A 273 22.42 29.43 0.19
N VAL A 274 23.31 29.18 1.16
CA VAL A 274 23.03 29.38 2.59
C VAL A 274 22.66 30.84 2.86
N GLN A 275 23.46 31.80 2.37
CA GLN A 275 23.18 33.22 2.55
C GLN A 275 21.85 33.64 1.92
N ARG A 276 21.54 33.13 0.72
CA ARG A 276 20.28 33.40 0.04
C ARG A 276 19.09 32.86 0.82
N LEU A 277 19.19 31.63 1.30
CA LEU A 277 18.14 30.96 2.08
C LEU A 277 17.89 31.69 3.41
N GLU A 278 18.94 32.00 4.16
CA GLU A 278 18.86 32.78 5.40
C GLU A 278 18.27 34.18 5.17
N SER A 279 18.58 34.81 4.03
CA SER A 279 17.99 36.11 3.68
C SER A 279 16.50 36.02 3.37
N LEU A 280 16.07 35.01 2.60
CA LEU A 280 14.66 34.81 2.23
C LEU A 280 13.81 34.44 3.46
N LEU A 281 14.36 33.64 4.37
CA LEU A 281 13.64 33.09 5.52
C LEU A 281 13.94 33.79 6.85
N ARG A 282 14.58 34.96 6.82
CA ARG A 282 14.95 35.75 8.01
C ARG A 282 13.79 35.96 8.99
N ASP A 283 12.60 36.18 8.45
CA ASP A 283 11.38 36.49 9.20
C ASP A 283 10.44 35.28 9.34
N GLN A 284 10.87 34.10 8.89
CA GLN A 284 10.09 32.87 8.99
C GLN A 284 9.94 32.45 10.45
N LYS A 285 8.71 32.07 10.81
CA LYS A 285 8.35 31.61 12.15
C LYS A 285 7.58 30.30 12.11
N TRP A 286 7.51 29.62 13.25
CA TRP A 286 6.81 28.36 13.40
C TRP A 286 5.74 28.43 14.49
N GLY A 287 4.68 27.65 14.36
CA GLY A 287 3.64 27.52 15.36
C GLY A 287 2.95 26.16 15.34
N PHE A 288 1.95 26.00 16.20
CA PHE A 288 1.14 24.78 16.31
C PHE A 288 -0.33 25.05 16.01
N MET A 289 -1.04 24.08 15.44
CA MET A 289 -2.50 24.12 15.36
C MET A 289 -3.14 22.79 15.73
N LYS A 290 -4.38 22.89 16.21
CA LYS A 290 -5.26 21.73 16.29
C LYS A 290 -5.62 21.32 14.86
N GLY A 291 -5.21 20.13 14.44
CA GLY A 291 -5.67 19.57 13.17
C GLY A 291 -7.20 19.49 13.13
N ALA A 292 -7.82 19.60 11.95
CA ALA A 292 -9.23 19.32 11.82
C ALA A 292 -9.48 17.84 12.17
N ALA A 293 -10.66 17.51 12.70
CA ALA A 293 -10.97 16.13 13.05
C ALA A 293 -10.85 15.24 11.81
N GLY A 294 -9.83 14.35 11.80
CA GLY A 294 -9.55 13.46 10.67
C GLY A 294 -8.51 13.98 9.67
N THR A 295 -8.04 15.23 9.77
CA THR A 295 -6.83 15.66 9.06
C THR A 295 -5.65 15.58 10.02
N THR A 296 -4.83 14.57 9.81
CA THR A 296 -3.62 14.33 10.61
C THR A 296 -2.62 15.49 10.45
N TYR A 297 -2.69 16.21 9.33
CA TYR A 297 -1.74 17.23 8.91
C TYR A 297 -2.49 18.37 8.23
N ALA A 298 -2.52 19.52 8.89
CA ALA A 298 -2.98 20.77 8.32
C ALA A 298 -1.92 21.81 8.66
N VAL A 299 -1.48 22.53 7.63
CA VAL A 299 -0.56 23.65 7.77
C VAL A 299 -1.21 24.86 7.14
N SER A 300 -1.12 25.99 7.82
CA SER A 300 -1.60 27.28 7.33
C SER A 300 -0.40 28.23 7.25
N HIS A 301 -0.36 29.01 6.17
CA HIS A 301 0.56 30.13 6.00
C HIS A 301 -0.18 31.42 6.33
N GLU A 302 0.06 31.97 7.51
CA GLU A 302 -0.38 33.33 7.86
C GLU A 302 0.86 34.20 8.08
N ASN A 303 1.06 35.21 7.22
CA ASN A 303 2.04 36.29 7.45
C ASN A 303 3.46 35.81 7.85
N SER A 304 4.02 34.84 7.12
CA SER A 304 5.35 34.24 7.36
C SER A 304 5.44 33.31 8.58
N VAL A 305 4.31 32.72 9.00
CA VAL A 305 4.26 31.67 10.02
C VAL A 305 3.81 30.37 9.38
N ILE A 306 4.61 29.32 9.54
CA ILE A 306 4.24 27.93 9.22
C ILE A 306 3.68 27.28 10.47
N VAL A 307 2.47 26.76 10.41
CA VAL A 307 1.78 26.19 11.58
C VAL A 307 1.65 24.67 11.45
N LEU A 308 2.28 23.89 12.32
CA LEU A 308 2.24 22.43 12.26
C LEU A 308 1.04 21.85 13.03
N ALA A 309 0.37 20.87 12.43
CA ALA A 309 -0.64 20.08 13.12
C ALA A 309 -0.01 19.24 14.25
N VAL A 310 -0.65 19.26 15.41
CA VAL A 310 -0.15 18.54 16.62
C VAL A 310 -0.43 17.03 16.62
N GLY A 311 -1.17 16.51 15.64
CA GLY A 311 -1.55 15.09 15.57
C GLY A 311 -0.36 14.11 15.60
N PRO A 312 0.68 14.31 14.78
CA PRO A 312 1.82 13.40 14.72
C PRO A 312 2.71 13.51 15.96
N LEU A 313 2.85 14.75 16.49
CA LEU A 313 3.53 14.99 17.76
C LEU A 313 2.81 14.31 18.92
N ASN A 314 1.47 14.34 18.96
CA ASN A 314 0.70 13.57 19.93
C ASN A 314 1.03 12.08 19.85
N ALA A 315 1.01 11.49 18.64
CA ALA A 315 1.31 10.07 18.46
C ALA A 315 2.72 9.70 18.94
N LEU A 316 3.71 10.54 18.66
CA LEU A 316 5.09 10.35 19.11
C LEU A 316 5.24 10.48 20.63
N ILE A 317 4.51 11.39 21.27
CA ILE A 317 4.58 11.65 22.72
C ILE A 317 3.77 10.62 23.52
N THR A 318 2.58 10.22 23.08
CA THR A 318 1.63 9.43 23.90
C THR A 318 2.01 7.97 24.06
N GLY A 319 2.89 7.42 23.21
CA GLY A 319 3.47 6.11 23.47
C GLY A 319 2.93 4.96 22.62
N ASP A 320 1.68 5.03 22.14
CA ASP A 320 0.93 3.88 21.57
C ASP A 320 1.25 3.58 20.08
N ILE A 321 2.52 3.69 19.73
CA ILE A 321 3.05 3.52 18.39
C ILE A 321 4.38 2.75 18.44
N THR A 322 4.61 1.89 17.45
CA THR A 322 5.79 1.01 17.35
C THR A 322 7.05 1.83 17.07
N LEU A 323 8.24 1.22 17.25
CA LEU A 323 9.49 1.89 16.92
C LEU A 323 9.59 2.20 15.42
N ALA A 324 9.07 1.29 14.58
CA ALA A 324 9.01 1.52 13.15
C ALA A 324 8.16 2.74 12.79
N GLU A 325 6.95 2.81 13.31
CA GLU A 325 6.04 3.94 13.06
C GLU A 325 6.60 5.26 13.60
N ARG A 326 7.32 5.23 14.73
CA ARG A 326 8.05 6.40 15.26
C ARG A 326 9.05 6.93 14.25
N CYS A 327 9.90 6.04 13.72
CA CYS A 327 10.92 6.41 12.74
C CYS A 327 10.28 7.05 11.52
N VAL A 328 9.25 6.43 10.95
CA VAL A 328 8.64 6.99 9.74
C VAL A 328 7.87 8.28 10.04
N THR A 329 7.22 8.40 11.21
CA THR A 329 6.55 9.65 11.62
C THR A 329 7.54 10.80 11.81
N LEU A 330 8.74 10.53 12.36
CA LEU A 330 9.81 11.54 12.50
C LEU A 330 10.32 12.03 11.14
N VAL A 331 10.56 11.09 10.21
CA VAL A 331 10.98 11.41 8.83
C VAL A 331 9.90 12.20 8.10
N PHE A 332 8.65 11.78 8.23
CA PHE A 332 7.55 12.51 7.64
C PHE A 332 7.46 13.93 8.16
N LEU A 333 7.51 14.14 9.48
CA LEU A 333 7.50 15.49 10.04
C LEU A 333 8.63 16.35 9.46
N ALA A 334 9.83 15.80 9.28
CA ALA A 334 10.94 16.50 8.64
C ALA A 334 10.64 16.85 7.17
N VAL A 335 10.04 15.93 6.41
CA VAL A 335 9.62 16.16 5.02
C VAL A 335 8.52 17.22 4.96
N THR A 336 7.52 17.19 5.84
CA THR A 336 6.48 18.23 5.95
C THR A 336 7.08 19.59 6.27
N ILE A 337 8.05 19.66 7.20
CA ILE A 337 8.77 20.90 7.51
C ILE A 337 9.42 21.47 6.24
N LEU A 338 10.09 20.63 5.45
CA LEU A 338 10.75 21.08 4.22
C LEU A 338 9.76 21.42 3.08
N HIS A 339 8.65 20.68 2.98
CA HIS A 339 7.53 20.96 2.08
C HIS A 339 7.02 22.38 2.33
N GLU A 340 6.68 22.70 3.57
CA GLU A 340 6.13 24.01 3.91
C GLU A 340 7.18 25.13 3.82
N LEU A 341 8.44 24.79 4.05
CA LEU A 341 9.53 25.73 3.83
C LEU A 341 9.66 26.12 2.35
N SER A 342 9.38 25.21 1.42
CA SER A 342 9.46 25.52 -0.02
C SER A 342 8.41 26.56 -0.43
N HIS A 343 7.19 26.46 0.13
CA HIS A 343 6.12 27.47 0.02
C HIS A 343 6.58 28.84 0.52
N ALA A 344 7.22 28.87 1.69
CA ALA A 344 7.75 30.10 2.27
C ALA A 344 8.86 30.71 1.40
N ILE A 345 9.79 29.90 0.89
CA ILE A 345 10.87 30.36 0.02
C ILE A 345 10.28 30.99 -1.25
N VAL A 346 9.36 30.30 -1.93
CA VAL A 346 8.75 30.81 -3.17
C VAL A 346 7.94 32.07 -2.90
N THR A 347 7.16 32.12 -1.83
CA THR A 347 6.42 33.32 -1.41
C THR A 347 7.34 34.54 -1.35
N GLN A 348 8.49 34.42 -0.70
CA GLN A 348 9.41 35.55 -0.53
C GLN A 348 10.07 35.93 -1.86
N ARG A 349 10.39 34.96 -2.71
CA ARG A 349 10.88 35.24 -4.06
C ARG A 349 9.84 35.93 -4.94
N MET A 350 8.57 35.58 -4.80
CA MET A 350 7.46 36.23 -5.51
C MET A 350 7.34 37.68 -5.08
N ARG A 351 7.47 37.98 -3.78
CA ARG A 351 7.49 39.36 -3.26
C ARG A 351 8.70 40.15 -3.78
N GLU A 352 9.88 39.56 -3.84
CA GLU A 352 11.06 40.22 -4.44
C GLU A 352 10.86 40.53 -5.93
N THR A 353 10.15 39.66 -6.66
CA THR A 353 9.97 39.78 -8.12
C THR A 353 8.83 40.72 -8.49
N TYR A 354 7.72 40.70 -7.74
CA TYR A 354 6.48 41.39 -8.07
C TYR A 354 6.09 42.50 -7.08
N GLY A 355 6.84 42.70 -5.99
CA GLY A 355 6.59 43.71 -4.96
C GLY A 355 6.00 43.16 -3.65
N GLU A 356 6.14 43.91 -2.55
CA GLU A 356 5.69 43.49 -1.21
C GLU A 356 4.16 43.34 -1.09
N ASP A 357 3.40 44.08 -1.91
CA ASP A 357 1.93 44.00 -1.98
C ASP A 357 1.42 42.72 -2.67
N TYR A 358 2.34 41.82 -3.08
CA TYR A 358 1.99 40.53 -3.64
C TYR A 358 1.14 39.73 -2.64
N ASN A 359 -0.13 39.58 -2.97
CA ASN A 359 -1.07 38.79 -2.18
C ASN A 359 -0.89 37.30 -2.49
N ASN A 360 -0.46 36.54 -1.48
CA ASN A 360 -0.31 35.08 -1.56
C ASN A 360 -1.58 34.32 -1.95
N SER A 361 -2.75 34.96 -1.92
CA SER A 361 -3.98 34.36 -2.48
C SER A 361 -3.93 34.16 -4.00
N GLU A 362 -2.94 34.75 -4.69
CA GLU A 362 -2.73 34.57 -6.13
C GLU A 362 -1.69 33.48 -6.41
N ASN A 363 -2.16 32.27 -6.77
CA ASN A 363 -1.49 31.10 -7.36
C ASN A 363 0.05 31.05 -7.26
N GLU A 364 0.55 30.05 -6.53
CA GLU A 364 1.93 29.57 -6.62
C GLU A 364 2.38 29.36 -8.09
N PRO A 365 3.67 29.49 -8.41
CA PRO A 365 4.17 29.24 -9.75
C PRO A 365 4.16 27.75 -10.10
N PHE A 366 3.80 27.45 -11.35
CA PHE A 366 3.98 26.12 -11.93
C PHE A 366 5.46 25.88 -12.24
N ILE A 367 6.00 24.71 -11.89
CA ILE A 367 7.37 24.33 -12.27
C ILE A 367 7.38 23.90 -13.72
N ASP A 368 8.28 24.47 -14.54
CA ASP A 368 8.54 24.01 -15.92
C ASP A 368 7.31 23.77 -16.80
N PHE A 369 6.26 24.57 -16.58
CA PHE A 369 4.97 24.45 -17.27
C PHE A 369 4.22 23.13 -16.99
N HIS A 370 4.41 22.52 -15.81
CA HIS A 370 3.62 21.40 -15.32
C HIS A 370 2.14 21.76 -15.15
N GLY A 371 1.29 20.73 -15.04
CA GLY A 371 -0.16 20.86 -14.97
C GLY A 371 -0.72 21.15 -13.58
N VAL A 372 0.12 21.13 -12.54
CA VAL A 372 -0.25 21.41 -11.15
C VAL A 372 0.73 22.42 -10.57
N SER A 373 0.20 23.35 -9.78
CA SER A 373 0.99 24.25 -8.96
C SER A 373 0.81 23.86 -7.50
N GLU A 374 1.87 23.31 -6.93
CA GLU A 374 2.05 23.02 -5.51
C GLU A 374 3.56 22.77 -5.29
N ILE A 375 4.29 23.80 -4.83
CA ILE A 375 5.75 23.73 -4.78
C ILE A 375 6.27 22.75 -3.71
N GLY A 376 5.50 22.53 -2.65
CA GLY A 376 5.83 21.58 -1.59
C GLY A 376 5.93 20.15 -2.11
N PHE A 377 4.95 19.71 -2.89
CA PHE A 377 4.93 18.38 -3.48
C PHE A 377 5.89 18.24 -4.66
N GLU A 378 6.13 19.30 -5.44
CA GLU A 378 7.22 19.32 -6.43
C GLU A 378 8.58 19.13 -5.74
N PHE A 379 8.79 19.78 -4.58
CA PHE A 379 9.99 19.62 -3.77
C PHE A 379 10.14 18.19 -3.26
N GLU A 380 9.10 17.61 -2.67
CA GLU A 380 9.10 16.19 -2.25
C GLU A 380 9.43 15.26 -3.40
N ALA A 381 8.76 15.44 -4.54
CA ALA A 381 8.96 14.61 -5.72
C ALA A 381 10.40 14.66 -6.22
N ALA A 382 11.02 15.84 -6.20
CA ALA A 382 12.38 16.02 -6.65
C ALA A 382 13.41 15.38 -5.71
N ILE A 383 13.21 15.43 -4.38
CA ILE A 383 14.21 14.95 -3.42
C ILE A 383 13.98 13.50 -2.97
N LEU A 384 12.75 12.98 -3.05
CA LEU A 384 12.38 11.61 -2.64
C LEU A 384 12.05 10.69 -3.83
N GLY A 385 11.83 11.25 -5.01
CA GLY A 385 11.42 10.51 -6.21
C GLY A 385 9.92 10.25 -6.27
N GLY A 386 9.14 11.01 -5.51
CA GLY A 386 7.69 10.99 -5.46
C GLY A 386 7.15 11.80 -4.28
N VAL A 387 5.85 12.01 -4.24
CA VAL A 387 5.16 12.63 -3.10
C VAL A 387 4.97 11.60 -2.00
N LEU A 388 5.32 11.99 -0.78
CA LEU A 388 5.17 11.18 0.40
C LEU A 388 3.71 11.18 0.85
N GLU A 389 3.02 10.06 0.65
CA GLU A 389 1.64 9.87 1.07
C GLU A 389 1.52 8.80 2.16
N GLU A 390 0.54 8.97 3.03
CA GLU A 390 0.21 7.99 4.06
C GLU A 390 -0.83 6.97 3.60
N HIS A 391 -0.66 5.72 4.02
CA HIS A 391 -1.76 4.76 4.01
C HIS A 391 -2.69 5.05 5.20
N ILE A 392 -3.89 5.56 4.86
CA ILE A 392 -5.04 5.88 5.74
C ILE A 392 -5.07 7.31 6.31
N ALA A 393 -5.52 8.25 5.48
CA ALA A 393 -5.64 9.68 5.81
C ALA A 393 -6.81 10.08 6.74
N ASN A 394 -7.24 9.23 7.67
CA ASN A 394 -8.47 9.49 8.44
C ASN A 394 -8.54 8.83 9.82
N LEU A 395 -7.43 8.33 10.36
CA LEU A 395 -7.41 7.72 11.68
C LEU A 395 -6.57 8.57 12.61
N ALA A 396 -7.04 8.75 13.84
CA ALA A 396 -6.36 9.52 14.88
C ALA A 396 -5.07 8.85 15.41
N TYR A 397 -4.40 8.06 14.57
CA TYR A 397 -3.32 7.14 14.87
C TYR A 397 -2.24 7.30 13.80
N PRO A 398 -0.96 6.99 14.10
CA PRO A 398 0.09 7.10 13.09
C PRO A 398 -0.25 6.23 11.88
N PRO A 399 0.21 6.63 10.70
CA PRO A 399 0.04 5.81 9.52
C PRO A 399 0.81 4.49 9.65
N LEU A 400 0.15 3.40 9.25
CA LEU A 400 0.73 2.05 9.28
C LEU A 400 1.96 1.92 8.38
N ALA A 401 1.97 2.71 7.32
CA ALA A 401 3.01 2.70 6.31
C ALA A 401 2.87 3.91 5.39
N TRP A 402 3.94 4.10 4.65
CA TRP A 402 4.16 5.25 3.78
C TRP A 402 4.49 4.76 2.38
N TYR A 403 4.12 5.57 1.40
CA TYR A 403 4.49 5.32 0.03
C TYR A 403 4.85 6.63 -0.66
N LEU A 404 5.71 6.50 -1.66
CA LEU A 404 5.97 7.57 -2.60
C LEU A 404 5.10 7.36 -3.82
N GLN A 405 4.37 8.39 -4.23
CA GLN A 405 3.58 8.38 -5.44
C GLN A 405 4.17 9.33 -6.48
N SER A 406 4.17 8.93 -7.76
CA SER A 406 4.58 9.83 -8.84
C SER A 406 3.79 11.15 -8.82
N TRP A 407 4.51 12.26 -8.98
CA TRP A 407 3.94 13.60 -9.11
C TRP A 407 3.55 13.91 -10.57
N PRO A 408 2.40 14.56 -10.85
CA PRO A 408 1.31 14.84 -9.92
C PRO A 408 0.56 13.59 -9.44
N PRO A 409 0.11 13.56 -8.16
CA PRO A 409 -0.65 12.45 -7.64
C PRO A 409 -2.02 12.41 -8.26
N SER A 410 -2.55 11.22 -8.25
CA SER A 410 -3.75 10.81 -8.94
C SER A 410 -5.02 11.47 -8.38
N LYS A 411 -4.98 11.88 -7.10
CA LYS A 411 -6.07 12.57 -6.40
C LYS A 411 -6.21 14.03 -6.86
N VAL A 412 -5.19 14.62 -7.52
CA VAL A 412 -5.20 16.03 -7.90
C VAL A 412 -6.30 16.35 -8.90
N ALA A 413 -6.50 15.48 -9.89
CA ALA A 413 -7.48 15.73 -10.95
C ALA A 413 -8.94 15.80 -10.45
N THR A 414 -9.24 15.23 -9.28
CA THR A 414 -10.59 15.19 -8.71
C THR A 414 -10.78 16.12 -7.51
N SER A 415 -9.70 16.64 -6.92
CA SER A 415 -9.74 17.48 -5.71
C SER A 415 -9.16 18.88 -5.96
N ARG A 416 -9.96 19.77 -6.56
CA ARG A 416 -9.58 21.18 -6.78
C ARG A 416 -9.29 21.98 -5.50
N ALA A 417 -9.78 21.51 -4.35
CA ALA A 417 -9.68 22.25 -3.08
C ALA A 417 -8.31 22.10 -2.38
N ALA A 418 -7.42 21.23 -2.85
CA ALA A 418 -6.18 20.87 -2.15
C ALA A 418 -4.89 21.36 -2.85
N PHE A 419 -4.99 22.12 -3.95
CA PHE A 419 -3.82 22.54 -4.74
C PHE A 419 -3.94 24.02 -5.10
N ALA A 420 -2.81 24.74 -5.16
CA ALA A 420 -2.77 26.15 -5.49
C ALA A 420 -3.21 26.44 -6.94
N GLY A 421 -2.98 25.50 -7.87
CA GLY A 421 -3.46 25.62 -9.25
C GLY A 421 -3.50 24.29 -10.01
N ILE A 422 -4.47 24.13 -10.92
CA ILE A 422 -4.60 22.96 -11.81
C ILE A 422 -4.96 23.39 -13.23
N ILE A 423 -4.20 22.90 -14.20
CA ILE A 423 -4.41 23.14 -15.63
C ILE A 423 -5.23 22.01 -16.26
N ASN A 424 -6.52 22.25 -16.47
CA ASN A 424 -7.40 21.25 -17.08
C ASN A 424 -6.91 20.85 -18.49
N GLY A 425 -6.85 19.54 -18.76
CA GLY A 425 -6.40 19.02 -20.06
C GLY A 425 -4.89 19.07 -20.28
N HIS A 426 -4.09 19.35 -19.24
CA HIS A 426 -2.63 19.24 -19.29
C HIS A 426 -2.18 17.79 -19.59
N ALA A 427 -0.97 17.64 -20.14
CA ALA A 427 -0.44 16.33 -20.49
C ALA A 427 -0.27 15.40 -19.27
N ASP A 428 -0.06 15.98 -18.09
CA ASP A 428 0.13 15.24 -16.83
C ASP A 428 -1.13 14.50 -16.36
N PHE A 429 -2.30 14.85 -16.90
CA PHE A 429 -3.58 14.23 -16.58
C PHE A 429 -4.14 13.41 -17.75
N ARG A 430 -3.30 13.01 -18.71
CA ARG A 430 -3.74 12.16 -19.82
C ARG A 430 -4.04 10.75 -19.32
N ASP A 431 -5.19 10.22 -19.73
CA ASP A 431 -5.53 8.82 -19.53
C ASP A 431 -4.40 7.91 -20.07
N GLY A 432 -4.08 6.86 -19.33
CA GLY A 432 -3.00 5.93 -19.65
C GLY A 432 -1.61 6.34 -19.14
N ARG A 433 -1.45 7.52 -18.52
CA ARG A 433 -0.19 7.91 -17.86
C ARG A 433 0.18 6.90 -16.78
N ASN A 434 1.45 6.50 -16.72
CA ASN A 434 1.95 5.66 -15.64
C ASN A 434 2.00 6.46 -14.32
N MET A 435 1.39 5.90 -13.29
CA MET A 435 1.53 6.34 -11.91
C MET A 435 2.22 5.22 -11.15
N GLN A 436 3.43 5.49 -10.73
CA GLN A 436 4.17 4.56 -9.90
C GLN A 436 3.91 4.89 -8.43
N LYS A 437 3.74 3.84 -7.65
CA LYS A 437 3.77 3.89 -6.19
C LYS A 437 4.93 3.04 -5.72
N THR A 438 5.69 3.53 -4.75
CA THR A 438 6.76 2.76 -4.12
C THR A 438 6.51 2.72 -2.63
N LEU A 439 6.41 1.53 -2.05
CA LEU A 439 6.32 1.42 -0.60
C LEU A 439 7.64 1.81 0.04
N LEU A 440 7.56 2.54 1.15
CA LEU A 440 8.73 2.95 1.91
C LEU A 440 8.96 1.97 3.07
N PRO A 441 10.01 1.12 3.00
CA PRO A 441 10.39 0.30 4.14
C PRO A 441 10.90 1.20 5.27
N VAL A 442 10.68 0.76 6.51
CA VAL A 442 11.15 1.47 7.70
C VAL A 442 12.68 1.63 7.73
N GLU A 443 13.40 0.75 7.04
CA GLU A 443 14.83 0.86 6.82
C GLU A 443 15.25 2.23 6.31
N PHE A 444 14.53 2.76 5.32
CA PHE A 444 14.82 4.06 4.76
C PHE A 444 14.72 5.14 5.83
N ALA A 445 13.70 5.02 6.69
CA ALA A 445 13.51 5.96 7.79
C ALA A 445 14.58 5.82 8.88
N SER A 446 14.95 4.59 9.29
CA SER A 446 16.03 4.39 10.27
C SER A 446 17.38 4.85 9.75
N LYS A 447 17.64 4.66 8.45
CA LYS A 447 18.87 5.14 7.81
C LYS A 447 18.96 6.66 7.84
N LEU A 448 17.90 7.37 7.47
CA LEU A 448 17.87 8.83 7.53
C LEU A 448 18.02 9.35 8.98
N LEU A 449 17.51 8.61 9.95
CA LEU A 449 17.61 8.95 11.36
C LEU A 449 18.94 8.52 12.00
N SER A 450 19.88 7.90 11.28
CA SER A 450 21.13 7.43 11.88
C SER A 450 22.30 8.38 11.71
N GLU A 451 23.13 8.48 12.75
CA GLU A 451 24.39 9.23 12.64
C GLU A 451 25.33 8.61 11.60
N ASP A 452 25.37 7.28 11.51
CA ASP A 452 26.17 6.53 10.54
C ASP A 452 25.94 7.01 9.11
N PHE A 453 24.68 7.15 8.68
CA PHE A 453 24.39 7.60 7.31
C PHE A 453 24.96 8.99 7.03
N TRP A 454 24.78 9.94 7.95
CA TRP A 454 25.22 11.32 7.76
C TRP A 454 26.74 11.47 7.85
N ARG A 455 27.41 10.67 8.69
CA ARG A 455 28.87 10.70 8.86
C ARG A 455 29.63 9.86 7.84
N ASP A 456 28.94 8.98 7.09
CA ASP A 456 29.59 8.09 6.12
C ASP A 456 30.27 8.87 4.99
N GLN A 457 31.59 9.01 5.04
CA GLN A 457 32.38 9.70 4.01
C GLN A 457 32.45 8.92 2.69
N ALA A 458 32.10 7.62 2.69
CA ALA A 458 32.05 6.82 1.47
C ALA A 458 30.83 7.13 0.61
N ILE A 459 29.90 7.97 1.09
CA ILE A 459 28.77 8.49 0.33
C ILE A 459 29.07 9.96 -0.02
N PRO A 460 29.65 10.25 -1.21
CA PRO A 460 30.13 11.59 -1.52
C PRO A 460 29.01 12.62 -1.65
N ARG A 461 27.85 12.19 -2.18
CA ARG A 461 26.64 13.00 -2.30
C ARG A 461 25.50 12.28 -1.61
N LYS A 462 24.99 12.87 -0.53
CA LYS A 462 23.94 12.25 0.30
C LYS A 462 22.60 12.20 -0.43
N THR A 463 22.38 13.09 -1.37
CA THR A 463 21.08 13.29 -2.05
C THR A 463 20.89 12.42 -3.29
N ASP A 464 21.96 11.78 -3.78
CA ASP A 464 21.89 10.86 -4.91
C ASP A 464 20.87 9.74 -4.67
N ASN A 465 20.18 9.32 -5.73
CA ASN A 465 19.16 8.27 -5.69
C ASN A 465 18.12 8.48 -4.57
N PHE A 466 17.69 9.73 -4.37
CA PHE A 466 16.67 10.08 -3.38
C PHE A 466 17.07 9.72 -1.96
N PHE A 467 18.26 10.17 -1.57
CA PHE A 467 18.94 9.78 -0.33
C PHE A 467 19.26 8.29 -0.26
N HIS A 468 19.81 7.75 -1.34
CA HIS A 468 20.23 6.35 -1.49
C HIS A 468 19.09 5.37 -1.19
N ARG A 469 17.90 5.68 -1.67
CA ARG A 469 16.71 4.85 -1.49
C ARG A 469 16.58 3.86 -2.63
N THR A 470 16.60 2.58 -2.31
CA THR A 470 16.30 1.52 -3.27
C THR A 470 14.78 1.34 -3.40
N PRO A 471 14.19 1.42 -4.61
CA PRO A 471 12.76 1.18 -4.82
C PRO A 471 12.47 -0.32 -4.85
N LEU A 472 12.35 -0.94 -3.67
CA LEU A 472 12.18 -2.40 -3.54
C LEU A 472 10.81 -2.89 -4.02
N PHE A 473 9.74 -2.21 -3.59
CA PHE A 473 8.36 -2.67 -3.81
C PHE A 473 7.55 -1.59 -4.50
N LEU A 474 7.02 -1.89 -5.69
CA LEU A 474 6.32 -0.91 -6.51
C LEU A 474 4.99 -1.42 -7.05
N SER A 475 4.11 -0.47 -7.37
CA SER A 475 2.88 -0.68 -8.13
C SER A 475 2.85 0.31 -9.28
N ASN A 476 2.61 -0.20 -10.49
CA ASN A 476 2.44 0.61 -11.68
C ASN A 476 0.96 0.62 -12.06
N THR A 477 0.34 1.78 -11.96
CA THR A 477 -1.09 1.97 -12.17
C THR A 477 -1.29 2.99 -13.29
N LYS A 478 -2.20 2.72 -14.23
CA LYS A 478 -2.46 3.60 -15.38
C LYS A 478 -3.52 4.63 -15.04
N TYR A 479 -3.17 5.91 -14.96
CA TYR A 479 -4.10 6.98 -14.67
C TYR A 479 -5.34 6.94 -15.58
N LYS A 480 -6.52 7.11 -14.98
CA LYS A 480 -7.81 7.23 -15.67
C LYS A 480 -8.63 8.33 -15.02
N SER A 481 -9.00 9.34 -15.81
CA SER A 481 -9.73 10.53 -15.38
C SER A 481 -11.15 10.27 -14.86
N TRP A 482 -11.78 9.16 -15.26
CA TRP A 482 -13.17 8.84 -14.96
C TRP A 482 -13.36 7.74 -13.90
N GLU A 483 -12.29 7.10 -13.42
CA GLU A 483 -12.36 6.06 -12.38
C GLU A 483 -11.95 6.62 -11.01
N ASN A 484 -12.73 6.27 -9.97
CA ASN A 484 -12.27 6.49 -8.60
C ASN A 484 -11.01 5.64 -8.36
N LEU A 485 -9.91 6.29 -7.98
CA LEU A 485 -8.61 5.63 -7.81
C LEU A 485 -8.61 4.35 -6.97
N ALA A 486 -9.44 4.31 -5.93
CA ALA A 486 -9.53 3.15 -5.07
C ALA A 486 -9.92 1.87 -5.84
N SER A 487 -10.61 1.95 -6.98
CA SER A 487 -11.10 0.76 -7.69
C SER A 487 -10.13 0.11 -8.67
N TYR A 488 -8.96 0.70 -8.96
CA TYR A 488 -8.07 0.18 -10.02
C TYR A 488 -6.58 0.17 -9.71
N VAL A 489 -6.15 0.44 -8.46
CA VAL A 489 -4.72 0.35 -8.14
C VAL A 489 -4.23 -1.08 -8.35
N SER A 490 -3.16 -1.20 -9.15
CA SER A 490 -2.46 -2.45 -9.39
C SER A 490 -1.85 -2.97 -8.09
N ASP A 491 -1.71 -4.28 -8.01
CA ASP A 491 -1.06 -4.91 -6.86
C ASP A 491 0.39 -4.44 -6.75
N ILE A 492 0.91 -4.39 -5.52
CA ILE A 492 2.30 -4.06 -5.25
C ILE A 492 3.13 -5.33 -5.35
N THR A 493 4.21 -5.25 -6.12
CA THR A 493 5.12 -6.37 -6.38
C THR A 493 6.55 -5.94 -6.09
N ILE A 494 7.45 -6.93 -5.98
CA ILE A 494 8.89 -6.67 -6.01
C ILE A 494 9.22 -6.00 -7.34
N ASN A 495 10.08 -5.00 -7.29
CA ASN A 495 10.55 -4.31 -8.49
C ASN A 495 11.41 -5.27 -9.32
N SER A 496 10.91 -5.62 -10.51
CA SER A 496 11.58 -6.56 -11.41
C SER A 496 12.89 -6.04 -12.01
N SER A 497 13.18 -4.73 -11.88
CA SER A 497 14.44 -4.14 -12.34
C SER A 497 15.55 -4.19 -11.28
N LEU A 498 15.28 -4.76 -10.10
CA LEU A 498 16.29 -4.87 -9.04
C LEU A 498 17.35 -5.89 -9.43
N ASP A 499 18.60 -5.46 -9.36
CA ASP A 499 19.72 -6.38 -9.28
C ASP A 499 19.85 -6.84 -7.82
N LEU A 500 19.37 -8.05 -7.55
CA LEU A 500 19.36 -8.61 -6.20
C LEU A 500 20.76 -8.72 -5.60
N ASP A 501 21.81 -8.84 -6.42
CA ASP A 501 23.18 -8.99 -5.93
C ASP A 501 23.71 -7.67 -5.34
N THR A 502 23.23 -6.54 -5.86
CA THR A 502 23.60 -5.19 -5.40
C THR A 502 22.88 -4.75 -4.13
N LEU A 503 21.84 -5.47 -3.72
CA LEU A 503 21.10 -5.17 -2.49
C LEU A 503 21.97 -5.45 -1.26
N SER A 504 21.81 -4.62 -0.24
CA SER A 504 22.35 -4.91 1.08
C SER A 504 21.71 -6.17 1.67
N ASP A 505 22.41 -6.82 2.61
CA ASP A 505 21.87 -8.01 3.29
C ASP A 505 20.52 -7.73 3.99
N PHE A 506 20.32 -6.48 4.43
CA PHE A 506 19.07 -6.05 5.05
C PHE A 506 17.93 -5.98 4.03
N GLU A 507 18.17 -5.38 2.87
CA GLU A 507 17.20 -5.31 1.77
C GLU A 507 16.88 -6.72 1.21
N LYS A 508 17.91 -7.57 1.06
CA LYS A 508 17.74 -8.99 0.67
C LYS A 508 16.82 -9.72 1.64
N GLY A 509 17.04 -9.56 2.95
CA GLY A 509 16.19 -10.14 3.98
C GLY A 509 14.73 -9.68 3.89
N MET A 510 14.50 -8.38 3.62
CA MET A 510 13.13 -7.88 3.42
C MET A 510 12.46 -8.44 2.15
N VAL A 511 13.20 -8.54 1.04
CA VAL A 511 12.69 -9.15 -0.20
C VAL A 511 12.35 -10.62 0.02
N GLN A 512 13.19 -11.36 0.74
CA GLN A 512 12.92 -12.75 1.11
C GLN A 512 11.68 -12.87 1.99
N ASP A 513 11.58 -12.09 3.07
CA ASP A 513 10.40 -12.06 3.95
C ASP A 513 9.11 -11.74 3.18
N TRP A 514 9.20 -10.87 2.18
CA TRP A 514 8.09 -10.56 1.28
C TRP A 514 7.69 -11.76 0.43
N GLN A 515 8.65 -12.43 -0.21
CA GLN A 515 8.40 -13.61 -1.05
C GLN A 515 7.81 -14.77 -0.24
N GLU A 516 8.32 -15.01 0.97
CA GLU A 516 7.79 -16.04 1.88
C GLU A 516 6.32 -15.77 2.22
N ASN A 517 5.99 -14.53 2.58
CA ASN A 517 4.61 -14.13 2.87
C ASN A 517 3.70 -14.17 1.64
N GLU A 518 4.21 -13.78 0.47
CA GLU A 518 3.48 -13.86 -0.78
C GLU A 518 3.16 -15.31 -1.17
N ASN A 519 4.12 -16.22 -0.97
CA ASN A 519 3.94 -17.65 -1.22
C ASN A 519 2.92 -18.25 -0.26
N LEU A 520 2.99 -17.91 1.04
CA LEU A 520 1.99 -18.30 2.03
C LEU A 520 0.60 -17.83 1.60
N GLU A 521 0.46 -16.55 1.26
CA GLU A 521 -0.82 -15.96 0.82
C GLU A 521 -1.35 -16.62 -0.45
N ASN A 522 -0.50 -16.91 -1.43
CA ASN A 522 -0.91 -17.55 -2.69
C ASN A 522 -1.37 -18.99 -2.48
N ASN A 523 -0.71 -19.74 -1.61
CA ASN A 523 -1.07 -21.12 -1.25
C ASN A 523 -2.41 -21.15 -0.50
N THR A 524 -2.55 -20.29 0.50
CA THR A 524 -3.79 -20.00 1.23
C THR A 524 -4.90 -19.64 0.24
N SER A 525 -4.72 -18.61 -0.59
CA SER A 525 -5.72 -18.11 -1.54
C SER A 525 -6.20 -19.15 -2.55
N THR A 526 -5.36 -20.09 -2.98
CA THR A 526 -5.75 -21.12 -3.95
C THR A 526 -6.76 -22.11 -3.34
N VAL A 527 -6.48 -22.57 -2.12
CA VAL A 527 -7.43 -23.38 -1.34
C VAL A 527 -8.73 -22.59 -1.06
N TYR A 528 -8.62 -21.29 -0.76
CA TYR A 528 -9.81 -20.45 -0.56
C TYR A 528 -10.58 -20.12 -1.83
N LYS A 529 -9.96 -20.02 -3.01
CA LYS A 529 -10.65 -19.80 -4.28
C LYS A 529 -11.54 -21.00 -4.61
N ILE A 530 -11.08 -22.22 -4.32
CA ILE A 530 -11.86 -23.45 -4.44
C ILE A 530 -13.01 -23.46 -3.41
N LEU A 531 -12.72 -23.15 -2.14
CA LEU A 531 -13.76 -23.01 -1.11
C LEU A 531 -14.74 -21.88 -1.41
N ARG A 532 -14.33 -20.79 -2.06
CA ARG A 532 -15.16 -19.63 -2.43
C ARG A 532 -16.21 -20.02 -3.47
N VAL A 533 -15.88 -20.89 -4.43
CA VAL A 533 -16.86 -21.45 -5.36
C VAL A 533 -17.86 -22.32 -4.60
N ALA A 534 -17.40 -23.18 -3.69
CA ALA A 534 -18.25 -24.04 -2.88
C ALA A 534 -19.13 -23.28 -1.87
N LEU A 535 -18.65 -22.18 -1.30
CA LEU A 535 -19.31 -21.40 -0.24
C LEU A 535 -20.29 -20.37 -0.76
N ARG A 536 -20.04 -19.80 -1.95
CA ARG A 536 -21.00 -18.86 -2.56
C ARG A 536 -22.30 -19.58 -2.93
N LEU A 537 -22.20 -20.86 -3.29
CA LEU A 537 -23.35 -21.77 -3.45
C LEU A 537 -24.10 -22.00 -2.12
N ARG A 538 -23.46 -21.85 -0.95
CA ARG A 538 -24.05 -22.03 0.39
C ARG A 538 -24.64 -20.73 0.99
N ILE A 539 -24.04 -19.56 0.74
CA ILE A 539 -24.48 -18.27 1.32
C ILE A 539 -25.75 -17.74 0.62
N GLU A 540 -25.88 -17.91 -0.70
CA GLU A 540 -27.13 -17.58 -1.41
C GLU A 540 -28.32 -18.43 -0.92
N TRP A 541 -28.03 -19.57 -0.30
CA TRP A 541 -28.99 -20.49 0.32
C TRP A 541 -29.47 -20.06 1.71
N SER A 542 -28.66 -19.31 2.47
CA SER A 542 -28.92 -19.06 3.90
C SER A 542 -29.53 -17.67 4.19
N CYS A 543 -29.48 -16.73 3.23
CA CYS A 543 -29.81 -15.32 3.44
C CYS A 543 -31.15 -14.85 2.84
N VAL A 544 -32.13 -15.74 2.62
CA VAL A 544 -33.49 -15.32 2.25
C VAL A 544 -34.44 -15.47 3.44
N SER A 545 -34.46 -14.46 4.31
CA SER A 545 -35.71 -14.15 5.03
C SER A 545 -36.60 -13.31 4.09
N PRO A 546 -37.92 -13.57 4.04
CA PRO A 546 -38.81 -12.84 3.17
C PRO A 546 -38.97 -11.41 3.68
N GLY A 547 -38.44 -10.39 2.98
CA GLY A 547 -38.90 -9.02 3.26
C GLY A 547 -38.12 -7.78 2.81
N THR A 548 -36.82 -7.80 2.47
CA THR A 548 -36.09 -6.52 2.23
C THR A 548 -35.54 -6.33 0.82
N VAL A 549 -35.88 -5.17 0.25
CA VAL A 549 -35.74 -4.75 -1.16
C VAL A 549 -34.32 -4.30 -1.65
N PRO A 550 -33.28 -3.97 -0.84
CA PRO A 550 -32.07 -3.35 -1.41
C PRO A 550 -31.06 -4.28 -2.14
N ALA A 551 -31.30 -5.60 -2.25
CA ALA A 551 -30.33 -6.56 -2.79
C ALA A 551 -30.13 -6.52 -4.33
N LYS A 552 -31.06 -5.91 -5.09
CA LYS A 552 -31.09 -5.98 -6.57
C LYS A 552 -29.92 -5.27 -7.28
N GLN A 553 -29.39 -4.17 -6.72
CA GLN A 553 -28.30 -3.40 -7.36
C GLN A 553 -26.89 -3.88 -7.00
N ARG A 554 -26.72 -4.63 -5.89
CA ARG A 554 -25.41 -5.19 -5.49
C ARG A 554 -25.00 -6.41 -6.34
N MET A 555 -25.96 -7.24 -6.76
CA MET A 555 -25.66 -8.49 -7.50
C MET A 555 -25.17 -8.27 -8.94
N SER A 556 -25.78 -7.35 -9.70
CA SER A 556 -25.40 -7.07 -11.10
C SER A 556 -23.97 -6.53 -11.25
N LYS A 557 -23.52 -5.70 -10.30
CA LYS A 557 -22.17 -5.08 -10.34
C LYS A 557 -21.07 -6.07 -9.91
N GLN A 558 -21.38 -7.02 -9.03
CA GLN A 558 -20.43 -8.00 -8.52
C GLN A 558 -20.28 -9.23 -9.45
N TYR A 559 -21.34 -9.61 -10.19
CA TYR A 559 -21.27 -10.66 -11.21
C TYR A 559 -20.34 -10.29 -12.39
N LYS A 560 -20.42 -9.04 -12.87
CA LYS A 560 -19.49 -8.51 -13.90
C LYS A 560 -18.03 -8.53 -13.47
N MET A 561 -17.75 -8.41 -12.17
CA MET A 561 -16.39 -8.36 -11.63
C MET A 561 -15.73 -9.75 -11.58
N ILE A 562 -16.53 -10.80 -11.43
CA ILE A 562 -16.07 -12.19 -11.31
C ILE A 562 -15.79 -12.80 -12.68
N LEU A 563 -16.66 -12.56 -13.65
CA LEU A 563 -16.44 -12.95 -15.04
C LEU A 563 -15.18 -12.26 -15.60
N ASN A 564 -15.00 -10.96 -15.34
CA ASN A 564 -13.78 -10.25 -15.75
C ASN A 564 -12.48 -10.85 -15.15
N GLY A 565 -12.51 -11.34 -13.90
CA GLY A 565 -11.35 -11.99 -13.29
C GLY A 565 -11.01 -13.34 -13.92
N TYR A 566 -12.02 -14.13 -14.28
CA TYR A 566 -11.87 -15.41 -14.99
C TYR A 566 -11.34 -15.21 -16.42
N HIS A 567 -11.82 -14.18 -17.14
CA HIS A 567 -11.36 -13.87 -18.50
C HIS A 567 -9.94 -13.31 -18.56
N ILE A 568 -9.49 -12.54 -17.56
CA ILE A 568 -8.10 -12.06 -17.47
C ILE A 568 -7.15 -13.26 -17.31
N TRP A 569 -7.54 -14.26 -16.52
CA TRP A 569 -6.77 -15.48 -16.35
C TRP A 569 -6.74 -16.35 -17.63
N GLN A 570 -7.88 -16.53 -18.32
CA GLN A 570 -7.91 -17.27 -19.60
C GLN A 570 -7.11 -16.57 -20.71
N ARG A 571 -7.20 -15.23 -20.85
CA ARG A 571 -6.45 -14.47 -21.87
C ARG A 571 -4.93 -14.58 -21.70
N ASN A 572 -4.45 -14.61 -20.46
CA ASN A 572 -3.02 -14.72 -20.18
C ASN A 572 -2.47 -16.13 -20.46
N ARG A 573 -3.33 -17.16 -20.52
CA ARG A 573 -2.94 -18.54 -20.86
C ARG A 573 -2.81 -18.76 -22.37
N PHE A 574 -3.74 -18.23 -23.17
CA PHE A 574 -3.73 -18.41 -24.63
C PHE A 574 -2.73 -17.49 -25.37
N ALA A 575 -2.09 -16.55 -24.69
CA ALA A 575 -1.04 -15.72 -25.28
C ALA A 575 0.33 -16.43 -25.36
N HIS A 576 0.49 -17.61 -24.76
CA HIS A 576 1.78 -18.30 -24.62
C HIS A 576 1.98 -19.56 -25.46
N ASP A 577 0.93 -20.19 -26.01
CA ASP A 577 1.07 -21.40 -26.82
C ASP A 577 0.75 -21.12 -28.29
N GLY A 578 1.79 -20.79 -29.05
CA GLY A 578 1.77 -20.74 -30.50
C GLY A 578 2.27 -22.05 -31.10
N SER A 579 1.37 -22.92 -31.54
CA SER A 579 1.71 -24.01 -32.48
C SER A 579 0.49 -24.51 -33.25
N ASP A 580 0.65 -24.63 -34.57
CA ASP A 580 -0.32 -25.06 -35.58
C ASP A 580 -0.81 -26.52 -35.41
N PRO A 581 -2.04 -26.87 -35.86
CA PRO A 581 -2.56 -28.23 -35.81
C PRO A 581 -2.42 -28.94 -37.16
N ASP A 582 -1.88 -30.16 -37.20
CA ASP A 582 -2.19 -31.07 -38.31
C ASP A 582 -2.22 -32.57 -37.96
N SER A 583 -3.36 -33.18 -38.32
CA SER A 583 -3.65 -34.58 -38.68
C SER A 583 -3.44 -35.76 -37.69
N SER A 584 -4.56 -36.36 -37.24
CA SER A 584 -5.05 -37.74 -37.58
C SER A 584 -5.94 -38.36 -36.46
N PRO A 585 -6.85 -39.31 -36.78
CA PRO A 585 -8.19 -39.37 -36.16
C PRO A 585 -8.44 -40.55 -35.19
N THR A 586 -9.18 -40.30 -34.10
CA THR A 586 -9.84 -41.30 -33.23
C THR A 586 -11.14 -40.72 -32.62
N PRO A 587 -12.04 -41.56 -32.05
CA PRO A 587 -13.40 -41.82 -32.53
C PRO A 587 -14.46 -40.80 -32.04
N SER A 588 -15.60 -40.79 -32.72
CA SER A 588 -16.70 -39.83 -32.59
C SER A 588 -17.32 -39.73 -31.18
N CYS A 589 -16.90 -38.72 -30.42
CA CYS A 589 -17.79 -37.95 -29.55
C CYS A 589 -18.00 -36.59 -30.20
N ASN A 590 -19.25 -36.17 -30.36
CA ASN A 590 -19.66 -34.96 -31.07
C ASN A 590 -18.99 -33.71 -30.45
N PRO A 591 -17.98 -33.06 -31.08
CA PRO A 591 -17.22 -31.97 -30.47
C PRO A 591 -17.80 -30.57 -30.73
N ASP A 592 -18.96 -30.46 -31.39
CA ASP A 592 -19.47 -29.17 -31.87
C ASP A 592 -20.39 -28.41 -30.92
N ILE A 593 -20.48 -28.79 -29.64
CA ILE A 593 -21.06 -27.87 -28.63
C ILE A 593 -19.93 -26.97 -28.13
N LYS A 594 -19.59 -25.94 -28.91
CA LYS A 594 -18.86 -24.78 -28.40
C LYS A 594 -19.81 -24.04 -27.47
N ILE A 595 -19.69 -24.30 -26.17
CA ILE A 595 -20.40 -23.55 -25.13
C ILE A 595 -19.82 -22.13 -25.11
N THR A 596 -20.60 -21.16 -25.57
CA THR A 596 -20.26 -19.73 -25.64
C THR A 596 -20.59 -19.03 -24.31
N ASP A 597 -20.11 -17.79 -24.12
CA ASP A 597 -20.38 -16.97 -22.92
C ASP A 597 -21.89 -16.83 -22.63
N ASP A 598 -22.73 -16.91 -23.66
CA ASP A 598 -24.19 -16.78 -23.56
C ASP A 598 -24.88 -18.08 -23.10
N ASP A 599 -24.24 -19.24 -23.21
CA ASP A 599 -24.82 -20.54 -22.86
C ASP A 599 -24.78 -20.84 -21.34
N TYR A 600 -23.92 -20.14 -20.59
CA TYR A 600 -23.82 -20.25 -19.12
C TYR A 600 -24.71 -19.24 -18.39
N LEU A 601 -25.18 -18.21 -19.09
CA LEU A 601 -26.07 -17.22 -18.55
C LEU A 601 -27.52 -17.67 -18.81
N PRO A 602 -28.42 -17.56 -17.82
CA PRO A 602 -29.80 -17.91 -18.07
C PRO A 602 -30.37 -16.96 -19.13
N PRO A 603 -31.12 -17.47 -20.13
CA PRO A 603 -31.70 -16.66 -21.20
C PRO A 603 -32.75 -15.65 -20.70
N GLN A 604 -33.15 -15.75 -19.42
CA GLN A 604 -34.07 -14.84 -18.74
C GLN A 604 -33.61 -14.58 -17.30
N VAL A 605 -33.94 -13.42 -16.75
CA VAL A 605 -33.62 -13.08 -15.34
C VAL A 605 -34.38 -14.03 -14.41
N ALA A 606 -33.64 -14.88 -13.69
CA ALA A 606 -34.17 -15.83 -12.71
C ALA A 606 -35.10 -15.15 -11.69
N SER A 607 -36.26 -15.76 -11.39
CA SER A 607 -37.01 -15.37 -10.19
C SER A 607 -36.26 -15.83 -8.94
N ARG A 608 -36.47 -15.15 -7.80
CA ARG A 608 -35.78 -15.45 -6.53
C ARG A 608 -36.04 -16.87 -5.97
N SER A 609 -37.00 -17.59 -6.54
CA SER A 609 -37.38 -18.94 -6.15
C SER A 609 -36.79 -20.00 -7.07
N ARG A 610 -35.92 -19.63 -8.03
CA ARG A 610 -35.36 -20.58 -9.00
C ARG A 610 -33.83 -20.46 -9.08
N LEU A 611 -33.16 -21.60 -9.00
CA LEU A 611 -31.71 -21.75 -9.18
C LEU A 611 -31.44 -22.13 -10.64
N TRP A 612 -30.58 -21.38 -11.33
CA TRP A 612 -30.10 -21.79 -12.65
C TRP A 612 -29.02 -22.86 -12.49
N ASP A 613 -29.25 -24.05 -13.02
CA ASP A 613 -28.21 -25.06 -13.20
C ASP A 613 -27.60 -24.85 -14.59
N PRO A 614 -26.36 -24.34 -14.70
CA PRO A 614 -25.77 -24.02 -15.99
C PRO A 614 -25.40 -25.27 -16.80
N TRP A 615 -25.41 -26.46 -16.19
CA TRP A 615 -25.14 -27.72 -16.89
C TRP A 615 -26.41 -28.39 -17.43
N LEU A 616 -27.54 -28.17 -16.76
CA LEU A 616 -28.84 -28.64 -17.24
C LEU A 616 -29.60 -27.57 -18.04
N GLN A 617 -29.07 -26.35 -18.09
CA GLN A 617 -29.70 -25.17 -18.69
C GLN A 617 -31.16 -25.00 -18.26
N GLU A 618 -31.42 -25.29 -16.99
CA GLU A 618 -32.76 -25.23 -16.44
C GLU A 618 -32.80 -24.50 -15.11
N PHE A 619 -34.00 -24.01 -14.80
CA PHE A 619 -34.29 -23.34 -13.55
C PHE A 619 -34.95 -24.30 -12.58
N LEU A 620 -34.18 -24.77 -11.60
CA LEU A 620 -34.63 -25.61 -10.50
C LEU A 620 -35.42 -24.75 -9.49
N ASP A 621 -36.66 -25.12 -9.19
CA ASP A 621 -37.40 -24.44 -8.11
C ASP A 621 -36.74 -24.75 -6.76
N ILE A 622 -36.31 -23.72 -6.06
CA ILE A 622 -35.61 -23.81 -4.78
C ILE A 622 -36.49 -24.47 -3.72
N ASN A 623 -37.82 -24.35 -3.83
CA ASN A 623 -38.75 -25.01 -2.90
C ASN A 623 -38.92 -26.50 -3.19
N GLN A 624 -38.45 -26.97 -4.34
CA GLN A 624 -38.48 -28.37 -4.77
C GLN A 624 -37.08 -29.01 -4.79
N LEU A 625 -36.03 -28.22 -4.53
CA LEU A 625 -34.65 -28.68 -4.46
C LEU A 625 -34.46 -29.57 -3.22
N ARG A 626 -34.21 -30.84 -3.47
CA ARG A 626 -33.93 -31.85 -2.46
C ARG A 626 -32.42 -31.90 -2.27
N HIS A 627 -31.99 -32.43 -1.14
CA HIS A 627 -30.55 -32.56 -0.87
C HIS A 627 -29.83 -33.49 -1.87
N VAL A 628 -30.52 -34.40 -2.57
CA VAL A 628 -29.92 -35.15 -3.70
C VAL A 628 -29.60 -34.24 -4.88
N ASP A 629 -30.47 -33.29 -5.18
CA ASP A 629 -30.29 -32.36 -6.29
C ASP A 629 -29.08 -31.42 -6.03
N TYR A 630 -28.81 -31.07 -4.75
CA TYR A 630 -27.58 -30.38 -4.35
C TYR A 630 -26.32 -31.26 -4.47
N LEU A 631 -26.38 -32.53 -4.06
CA LEU A 631 -25.27 -33.47 -4.21
C LEU A 631 -24.96 -33.75 -5.69
N ASP A 632 -25.98 -33.74 -6.55
CA ASP A 632 -25.83 -33.84 -7.99
C ASP A 632 -25.21 -32.57 -8.59
N LEU A 633 -25.56 -31.37 -8.08
CA LEU A 633 -24.90 -30.13 -8.46
C LEU A 633 -23.42 -30.12 -8.06
N VAL A 634 -23.08 -30.54 -6.84
CA VAL A 634 -21.69 -30.68 -6.39
C VAL A 634 -20.94 -31.69 -7.27
N ALA A 635 -21.57 -32.82 -7.60
CA ALA A 635 -21.00 -33.80 -8.54
C ALA A 635 -20.74 -33.17 -9.91
N ARG A 636 -21.67 -32.36 -10.45
CA ARG A 636 -21.52 -31.67 -11.73
C ARG A 636 -20.43 -30.59 -11.70
N VAL A 637 -20.27 -29.87 -10.59
CA VAL A 637 -19.15 -28.93 -10.40
C VAL A 637 -17.82 -29.67 -10.39
N ILE A 638 -17.73 -30.77 -9.65
CA ILE A 638 -16.55 -31.64 -9.64
C ILE A 638 -16.30 -32.17 -11.05
N GLN A 639 -17.35 -32.59 -11.77
CA GLN A 639 -17.29 -33.03 -13.17
C GLN A 639 -16.83 -31.92 -14.14
N ALA A 640 -17.21 -30.67 -13.91
CA ALA A 640 -16.75 -29.54 -14.72
C ALA A 640 -15.27 -29.23 -14.46
N VAL A 641 -14.83 -29.33 -13.20
CA VAL A 641 -13.41 -29.19 -12.84
C VAL A 641 -12.60 -30.37 -13.41
N ILE A 642 -13.18 -31.58 -13.40
CA ILE A 642 -12.70 -32.79 -14.07
C ILE A 642 -12.46 -32.52 -15.57
N LEU A 643 -13.43 -31.92 -16.26
CA LEU A 643 -13.34 -31.63 -17.70
C LEU A 643 -12.36 -30.49 -18.03
N ALA A 644 -11.94 -29.70 -17.04
CA ALA A 644 -11.00 -28.60 -17.18
C ALA A 644 -9.54 -28.99 -16.92
N ASP A 645 -9.24 -30.29 -16.78
CA ASP A 645 -7.90 -30.86 -16.51
C ASP A 645 -7.17 -30.17 -15.33
N THR A 646 -7.91 -29.88 -14.27
CA THR A 646 -7.37 -29.17 -13.09
C THR A 646 -6.88 -30.18 -12.04
N LYS A 647 -5.67 -30.00 -11.53
CA LYS A 647 -5.12 -30.78 -10.40
C LYS A 647 -5.85 -30.43 -9.11
N LEU A 648 -6.30 -31.44 -8.37
CA LEU A 648 -6.96 -31.26 -7.08
C LEU A 648 -6.26 -32.10 -6.00
N PRO A 649 -6.21 -31.64 -4.74
CA PRO A 649 -5.63 -32.45 -3.67
C PRO A 649 -6.44 -33.74 -3.48
N THR A 650 -5.78 -34.89 -3.58
CA THR A 650 -6.42 -36.21 -3.45
C THR A 650 -7.23 -36.36 -2.16
N PRO A 651 -6.74 -35.93 -0.97
CA PRO A 651 -7.47 -36.10 0.28
C PRO A 651 -8.84 -35.41 0.29
N TRP A 652 -8.95 -34.25 -0.36
CA TRP A 652 -10.20 -33.49 -0.46
C TRP A 652 -11.22 -34.17 -1.35
N ILE A 653 -10.77 -34.69 -2.49
CA ILE A 653 -11.64 -35.42 -3.41
C ILE A 653 -12.16 -36.71 -2.78
N VAL A 654 -11.27 -37.48 -2.14
CA VAL A 654 -11.63 -38.70 -1.42
C VAL A 654 -12.71 -38.42 -0.37
N GLU A 655 -12.54 -37.35 0.41
CA GLU A 655 -13.51 -37.02 1.45
C GLU A 655 -14.85 -36.54 0.90
N ILE A 656 -14.84 -35.68 -0.13
CA ILE A 656 -16.07 -35.20 -0.76
C ILE A 656 -16.86 -36.37 -1.36
N THR A 657 -16.18 -37.27 -2.07
CA THR A 657 -16.82 -38.47 -2.65
C THR A 657 -17.31 -39.41 -1.55
N ARG A 658 -16.55 -39.63 -0.47
CA ARG A 658 -16.98 -40.46 0.67
C ARG A 658 -18.25 -39.94 1.32
N VAL A 659 -18.31 -38.64 1.60
CA VAL A 659 -19.49 -38.02 2.23
C VAL A 659 -20.68 -38.09 1.29
N GLN A 660 -20.48 -37.84 -0.01
CA GLN A 660 -21.53 -37.99 -1.01
C GLN A 660 -22.09 -39.42 -1.03
N ASP A 661 -21.24 -40.44 -1.07
CA ASP A 661 -21.65 -41.85 -1.10
C ASP A 661 -22.37 -42.26 0.19
N ALA A 662 -21.84 -41.86 1.35
CA ALA A 662 -22.47 -42.12 2.63
C ALA A 662 -23.88 -41.52 2.73
N LEU A 663 -24.07 -40.30 2.21
CA LEU A 663 -25.38 -39.65 2.17
C LEU A 663 -26.33 -40.35 1.20
N ARG A 664 -25.86 -40.79 0.02
CA ARG A 664 -26.67 -41.59 -0.91
C ARG A 664 -27.11 -42.91 -0.29
N GLN A 665 -26.19 -43.63 0.34
CA GLN A 665 -26.46 -44.92 0.99
C GLN A 665 -27.44 -44.79 2.16
N THR A 666 -27.30 -43.75 2.98
CA THR A 666 -28.21 -43.50 4.11
C THR A 666 -29.63 -43.30 3.61
N ARG A 667 -29.81 -42.58 2.49
CA ARG A 667 -31.14 -42.33 1.90
C ARG A 667 -31.77 -43.55 1.25
N THR A 668 -30.98 -44.50 0.77
CA THR A 668 -31.48 -45.76 0.23
C THR A 668 -31.80 -46.81 1.29
N ARG A 669 -31.58 -46.53 2.60
CA ARG A 669 -31.91 -47.49 3.66
C ARG A 669 -33.41 -47.80 3.70
N PRO A 670 -33.80 -49.09 3.74
CA PRO A 670 -35.21 -49.51 3.82
C PRO A 670 -35.93 -48.99 5.07
N GLU A 671 -35.20 -48.79 6.17
CA GLU A 671 -35.72 -48.29 7.45
C GLU A 671 -36.31 -46.88 7.34
N LEU A 672 -35.83 -46.08 6.38
CA LEU A 672 -36.33 -44.74 6.07
C LEU A 672 -37.42 -44.76 4.99
N SER A 673 -37.98 -45.92 4.62
CA SER A 673 -39.10 -46.01 3.67
C SER A 673 -40.46 -45.68 4.30
N THR A 674 -40.54 -45.68 5.63
CA THR A 674 -41.74 -45.36 6.42
C THR A 674 -41.84 -43.86 6.77
N VAL A 675 -40.75 -43.12 6.59
CA VAL A 675 -40.72 -41.65 6.76
C VAL A 675 -41.31 -41.00 5.52
N ASP A 676 -42.19 -40.02 5.72
CA ASP A 676 -42.80 -39.24 4.64
C ASP A 676 -41.72 -38.81 3.60
N PRO A 677 -41.88 -39.17 2.32
CA PRO A 677 -40.95 -38.82 1.24
C PRO A 677 -40.60 -37.32 1.21
N GLN A 678 -41.52 -36.44 1.60
CA GLN A 678 -41.34 -34.99 1.63
C GLN A 678 -40.46 -34.55 2.81
N ILE A 679 -40.61 -35.19 3.97
CA ILE A 679 -39.75 -34.99 5.15
C ILE A 679 -38.36 -35.60 4.90
N LYS A 680 -38.29 -36.76 4.24
CA LYS A 680 -37.03 -37.41 3.83
C LYS A 680 -36.25 -36.59 2.80
N ALA A 681 -36.96 -35.91 1.91
CA ALA A 681 -36.35 -35.05 0.88
C ALA A 681 -35.77 -33.74 1.44
N THR A 682 -36.37 -33.21 2.52
CA THR A 682 -36.05 -31.90 3.11
C THR A 682 -35.25 -31.97 4.41
N SER A 683 -35.15 -33.13 5.05
CA SER A 683 -34.34 -33.31 6.26
C SER A 683 -32.84 -33.33 5.97
N TRP A 684 -32.11 -32.49 6.72
CA TRP A 684 -30.65 -32.40 6.73
C TRP A 684 -30.11 -33.32 7.81
N GLU A 685 -29.69 -34.51 7.42
CA GLU A 685 -28.84 -35.32 8.30
C GLU A 685 -27.49 -34.63 8.47
N ALA A 686 -26.88 -34.77 9.66
CA ALA A 686 -25.57 -34.23 9.93
C ALA A 686 -24.54 -34.85 8.95
N TRP A 687 -23.77 -33.98 8.29
CA TRP A 687 -22.69 -34.42 7.42
C TRP A 687 -21.52 -34.88 8.28
N ASP A 688 -21.17 -36.16 8.22
CA ASP A 688 -19.90 -36.67 8.78
C ASP A 688 -18.75 -36.23 7.86
N PHE A 689 -18.54 -34.93 7.66
CA PHE A 689 -17.41 -34.42 6.87
C PHE A 689 -16.19 -34.25 7.77
N ARG A 690 -15.08 -34.89 7.40
CA ARG A 690 -13.80 -34.89 8.10
C ARG A 690 -12.82 -34.07 7.30
N VAL A 691 -12.37 -32.95 7.86
CA VAL A 691 -11.38 -32.11 7.19
C VAL A 691 -10.10 -32.94 6.96
N PRO A 692 -9.69 -33.20 5.70
CA PRO A 692 -8.50 -34.00 5.44
C PRO A 692 -7.24 -33.23 5.79
N ASP A 693 -6.21 -33.92 6.26
CA ASP A 693 -4.87 -33.33 6.39
C ASP A 693 -4.37 -32.90 5.00
N TYR A 694 -3.98 -31.64 4.88
CA TYR A 694 -3.48 -31.10 3.62
C TYR A 694 -2.09 -31.71 3.34
N ASN A 695 -1.96 -32.36 2.19
CA ASN A 695 -0.68 -32.85 1.68
C ASN A 695 -0.38 -32.16 0.34
N PRO A 696 0.61 -31.25 0.28
CA PRO A 696 0.95 -30.51 -0.95
C PRO A 696 1.57 -31.40 -2.03
N ASP A 697 1.91 -32.66 -1.73
CA ASP A 697 2.50 -33.60 -2.68
C ASP A 697 1.48 -34.63 -3.20
N ASP A 698 0.24 -34.60 -2.71
CA ASP A 698 -0.77 -35.60 -3.03
C ASP A 698 -1.91 -35.02 -3.88
N TRP A 699 -1.74 -35.15 -5.19
CA TRP A 699 -2.69 -34.66 -6.19
C TRP A 699 -3.31 -35.80 -6.97
N CYS A 700 -4.58 -35.65 -7.33
CA CYS A 700 -5.24 -36.51 -8.29
C CYS A 700 -5.61 -35.70 -9.52
N THR A 701 -5.50 -36.35 -10.67
CA THR A 701 -6.14 -35.91 -11.91
C THR A 701 -7.26 -36.88 -12.23
N TRP A 702 -8.27 -36.38 -12.92
CA TRP A 702 -9.29 -37.26 -13.45
C TRP A 702 -8.69 -38.08 -14.58
N SER A 703 -8.90 -39.39 -14.57
CA SER A 703 -8.65 -40.24 -15.73
C SER A 703 -9.96 -40.41 -16.50
N PRO A 704 -10.15 -39.74 -17.65
CA PRO A 704 -11.36 -39.90 -18.46
C PRO A 704 -11.57 -41.35 -18.90
N GLU A 705 -10.46 -42.06 -19.15
CA GLU A 705 -10.43 -43.44 -19.61
C GLU A 705 -10.90 -44.44 -18.54
N ALA A 706 -10.53 -44.19 -17.28
CA ALA A 706 -10.85 -45.09 -16.17
C ALA A 706 -12.10 -44.67 -15.39
N LEU A 707 -12.72 -43.53 -15.75
CA LEU A 707 -13.83 -42.91 -15.02
C LEU A 707 -13.57 -42.83 -13.50
N THR A 708 -12.33 -42.58 -13.13
CA THR A 708 -11.91 -42.48 -11.73
C THR A 708 -10.78 -41.48 -11.57
N TRP A 709 -10.56 -41.05 -10.34
CA TRP A 709 -9.42 -40.22 -9.97
C TRP A 709 -8.16 -41.08 -9.99
N ARG A 710 -7.21 -40.71 -10.86
CA ARG A 710 -5.87 -41.28 -10.84
C ARG A 710 -5.02 -40.40 -9.93
N ARG A 711 -4.50 -41.00 -8.86
CA ARG A 711 -3.45 -40.36 -8.08
C ARG A 711 -2.26 -40.12 -9.00
N LEU A 712 -1.76 -38.89 -9.05
CA LEU A 712 -0.52 -38.61 -9.78
C LEU A 712 0.61 -39.27 -8.99
N GLU A 713 1.02 -40.45 -9.41
CA GLU A 713 2.28 -41.04 -8.96
C GLU A 713 3.39 -40.05 -9.33
N ARG A 714 4.38 -39.89 -8.44
CA ARG A 714 5.60 -39.15 -8.79
C ARG A 714 6.08 -39.69 -10.13
N HIS A 715 6.12 -38.85 -11.15
CA HIS A 715 7.16 -39.03 -12.14
C HIS A 715 8.45 -38.90 -11.34
N GLU A 716 9.11 -40.03 -11.10
CA GLU A 716 10.53 -40.04 -10.80
C GLU A 716 11.15 -39.12 -11.84
N ILE A 717 11.65 -37.98 -11.38
CA ILE A 717 12.57 -37.19 -12.18
C ILE A 717 13.65 -38.20 -12.54
N PRO A 718 13.85 -38.54 -13.84
CA PRO A 718 14.94 -39.45 -14.18
C PRO A 718 16.19 -38.82 -13.58
N ASP A 719 16.94 -39.60 -12.79
CA ASP A 719 18.23 -39.19 -12.28
C ASP A 719 18.99 -38.62 -13.47
N VAL A 720 19.12 -37.30 -13.49
CA VAL A 720 20.00 -36.63 -14.43
C VAL A 720 21.37 -36.98 -13.90
N ASP A 721 22.05 -37.91 -14.57
CA ASP A 721 23.47 -38.18 -14.38
C ASP A 721 24.21 -36.83 -14.45
N LEU A 722 24.46 -36.25 -13.28
CA LEU A 722 25.36 -35.12 -13.15
C LEU A 722 26.75 -35.65 -13.50
N PRO A 723 27.47 -35.05 -14.45
CA PRO A 723 28.81 -35.51 -14.79
C PRO A 723 29.70 -35.42 -13.56
N ASP A 724 30.39 -36.54 -13.27
CA ASP A 724 31.41 -36.64 -12.24
C ASP A 724 32.39 -35.45 -12.36
N SER A 725 32.31 -34.55 -11.39
CA SER A 725 33.29 -33.50 -11.21
C SER A 725 34.53 -34.07 -10.54
N ASP A 726 35.34 -34.79 -11.32
CA ASP A 726 36.76 -34.95 -11.02
C ASP A 726 37.41 -33.57 -11.12
N SER A 727 37.72 -32.98 -9.97
CA SER A 727 38.78 -31.98 -9.87
C SER A 727 39.55 -32.19 -8.58
N ASP A 728 40.60 -33.00 -8.72
CA ASP A 728 41.81 -32.96 -7.93
C ASP A 728 42.33 -31.51 -7.82
N ALA A 729 42.40 -31.00 -6.59
CA ALA A 729 43.31 -29.91 -6.23
C ALA A 729 43.61 -29.98 -4.73
N SER A 730 44.32 -31.03 -4.32
CA SER A 730 45.13 -31.03 -3.11
C SER A 730 46.36 -30.16 -3.35
N SER A 731 46.44 -29.03 -2.65
CA SER A 731 47.73 -28.40 -2.37
C SER A 731 47.84 -28.20 -0.86
N GLU A 732 48.50 -29.17 -0.23
CA GLU A 732 49.07 -29.06 1.10
C GLU A 732 50.19 -28.01 1.07
N ALA A 733 50.15 -27.06 2.00
CA ALA A 733 51.30 -26.26 2.38
C ALA A 733 51.59 -26.53 3.86
N GLU A 734 52.65 -27.30 4.12
CA GLU A 734 53.23 -27.46 5.44
C GLU A 734 53.85 -26.14 5.95
N PRO A 735 53.84 -25.87 7.27
CA PRO A 735 54.69 -24.86 7.88
C PRO A 735 55.99 -25.52 8.38
N GLY A 736 57.12 -25.14 7.80
CA GLY A 736 58.46 -25.39 8.34
C GLY A 736 59.00 -24.16 9.11
N PRO A 737 59.79 -24.34 10.18
CA PRO A 737 60.08 -23.28 11.16
C PRO A 737 61.38 -22.51 10.87
N SER A 738 61.34 -21.19 11.08
CA SER A 738 62.44 -20.35 11.62
C SER A 738 61.97 -18.91 11.80
#